data_AF-Q8TK60-F1
#
_entry.id   AF-Q8TK60-F1
#
_cell.length_a   1.000
_cell.length_b   1.000
_cell.length_c   1.000
_cell.angle_alpha   90.00
_cell.angle_beta   90.00
_cell.angle_gamma   90.00
#
_symmetry.space_group_name_H-M   'P 1'
#
loop_
_entity.id
_entity.type
_entity.pdbx_description
1 polymer ?
#
loop_
_entity_poly.entity_id
_entity_poly.type
_entity_poly.pdbx_seq_one_letter_code
_entity_poly.pdbx_strand_id
1 'polypeptide(L)'
;MGTKKYMITLCLFLVLGLLCETAAAEVSNSTGDRIWDENANQSLTYTWTPQTYSGFYYDLDTGEGSEYMTIHLTAGSRSIARNGLEYETKPIETEFEFENWGSYQVIGFMAERYFAGYTENSSFVNDGISVISDGQLSKILIDSDDRESMYTGSSLILEEGYSLNIVEVDVSGDKVWVQLEKDGDVVDNGFLSSDSDYVYETDLGDTEDVPLIAVHLDQIFSGTETNAVFVDGVFQVSDEFVKIENGDRFEKMEISSTSSSGITMKNRDSFTLSKGDTVEIMGILSFLVADADDIRFAPIVETSEPGTYELRGTVHDEVFDTTVWTPFNFEGFYYNIDENVSTESLTLTEDISGRSIDDETLVYSTSPALVKFEHEDWGSYEVIGFMAEKYFAGYPDDTFGNSKSVSVLSDNVLAKVLIDDDNKKSMFTGSSLTLDEGYSLNIAEVDVNGDTVWVQLKKDGNVVDEDFLNSNSDYVYETGLGGAEDLPLIAVHLDQIFSGTETNAVFIEGVFQISEDYVELSQGDSFGEMELSTISSSGIRMKNEDSISLSKGNTIDLMGNIKFRVADASVLRFYPYVEVETAAQDQLEIETPDVLVVGQAAEILATARNVSVSEVELFLDDESIGTTGDDGTLTYTPTEEGSFTLSASKAGYISGTRDVDVVGAGVLKLLLSVSPETARIGDQITIKVTDSVENKPVSGADVYFGGQKVEEQTGTDGTVSYWATAPGTYTVNATKTGYEEGETIVEVSEDKAVFEYSDFSIEPASVEGGDAVTIRVKVENTGNIAGENEVELLVNGEPVESETVSLEAGTSTVVEFSNTESEAGNYTVEIGDMSGTYEVTKSTPFVSGIVTLGILATAFVLLRKRRY
;
A
#
# COMPACT_ATOMS: atom_id res chain seq x y z
N MET A 1 -28.58 42.51 59.34
CA MET A 1 -27.39 43.39 59.44
C MET A 1 -26.35 42.62 60.25
N GLY A 2 -25.23 42.23 59.63
CA GLY A 2 -24.04 41.72 60.36
C GLY A 2 -23.68 40.24 60.18
N THR A 3 -22.77 40.00 59.21
CA THR A 3 -21.50 39.24 59.33
C THR A 3 -21.44 37.76 59.74
N LYS A 4 -20.92 36.99 58.76
CA LYS A 4 -19.80 36.00 58.80
C LYS A 4 -19.92 34.67 59.56
N LYS A 5 -19.89 33.60 58.73
CA LYS A 5 -19.10 32.33 58.75
C LYS A 5 -18.96 31.57 60.07
N TYR A 6 -19.33 30.28 60.07
CA TYR A 6 -18.46 29.11 60.35
C TYR A 6 -19.18 27.78 60.04
N MET A 7 -18.38 26.72 59.77
CA MET A 7 -18.69 25.26 59.67
C MET A 7 -19.37 24.72 58.39
N ILE A 8 -19.09 23.53 57.84
CA ILE A 8 -18.11 22.44 58.07
C ILE A 8 -18.13 21.50 56.81
N THR A 9 -16.96 20.96 56.50
CA THR A 9 -16.52 19.69 55.87
C THR A 9 -17.51 18.69 55.18
N LEU A 10 -17.02 18.18 54.03
CA LEU A 10 -17.05 16.80 53.48
C LEU A 10 -18.16 16.37 52.46
N CYS A 11 -17.69 16.05 51.24
CA CYS A 11 -18.10 15.02 50.23
C CYS A 11 -17.62 15.55 48.87
N LEU A 12 -16.57 15.03 48.21
CA LEU A 12 -16.40 13.73 47.52
C LEU A 12 -17.54 13.40 46.54
N PHE A 13 -17.15 13.26 45.26
CA PHE A 13 -17.89 12.82 44.07
C PHE A 13 -18.89 13.77 43.38
N LEU A 14 -18.89 13.67 42.03
CA LEU A 14 -19.79 14.23 41.00
C LEU A 14 -19.54 15.67 40.53
N VAL A 15 -18.72 15.80 39.48
CA VAL A 15 -19.11 16.52 38.24
C VAL A 15 -18.53 15.76 37.04
N LEU A 16 -19.16 14.64 36.71
CA LEU A 16 -19.17 14.03 35.37
C LEU A 16 -20.66 13.77 35.10
N GLY A 17 -21.16 14.21 33.94
CA GLY A 17 -22.51 13.88 33.48
C GLY A 17 -23.45 15.08 33.27
N LEU A 18 -24.04 15.06 32.07
CA LEU A 18 -25.21 15.80 31.58
C LEU A 18 -24.99 17.22 31.07
N LEU A 19 -24.76 17.30 29.76
CA LEU A 19 -25.69 17.99 28.86
C LEU A 19 -25.84 17.14 27.58
N CYS A 20 -26.83 16.24 27.59
CA CYS A 20 -27.48 15.79 26.37
C CYS A 20 -28.83 16.50 26.34
N GLU A 21 -29.12 17.23 25.27
CA GLU A 21 -30.35 17.10 24.50
C GLU A 21 -30.36 18.14 23.36
N THR A 22 -30.63 17.62 22.16
CA THR A 22 -30.81 18.29 20.86
C THR A 22 -29.54 18.64 20.07
N ALA A 23 -28.81 17.62 19.63
CA ALA A 23 -27.99 17.71 18.43
C ALA A 23 -28.77 17.04 17.29
N ALA A 24 -29.40 17.84 16.43
CA ALA A 24 -29.34 17.51 15.02
C ALA A 24 -27.86 17.64 14.64
N ALA A 25 -27.31 16.70 13.88
CA ALA A 25 -25.93 16.75 13.39
C ALA A 25 -25.68 18.09 12.69
N GLU A 26 -25.14 19.06 13.42
CA GLU A 26 -24.36 20.14 12.81
C GLU A 26 -23.02 19.49 12.50
N VAL A 27 -22.73 19.30 11.21
CA VAL A 27 -21.37 19.00 10.73
C VAL A 27 -20.45 20.04 11.38
N SER A 28 -19.57 19.59 12.26
CA SER A 28 -18.66 20.47 12.98
C SER A 28 -17.69 21.07 11.96
N ASN A 29 -17.80 22.37 11.66
CA ASN A 29 -16.90 23.04 10.72
C ASN A 29 -15.45 23.15 11.23
N SER A 30 -15.11 22.53 12.36
CA SER A 30 -13.77 22.43 12.94
C SER A 30 -13.08 21.08 12.68
N THR A 31 -13.70 20.15 11.97
CA THR A 31 -13.12 18.86 11.57
C THR A 31 -13.91 18.24 10.40
N GLY A 32 -13.56 17.05 9.93
CA GLY A 32 -14.33 16.27 8.95
C GLY A 32 -13.72 16.23 7.55
N ASP A 33 -13.22 17.37 7.07
CA ASP A 33 -12.50 17.49 5.80
C ASP A 33 -10.98 17.39 6.03
N ARG A 34 -10.26 16.76 5.10
CA ARG A 34 -8.79 16.83 5.07
C ARG A 34 -8.32 18.20 4.56
N ILE A 35 -9.08 18.87 3.70
CA ILE A 35 -8.66 20.14 3.10
C ILE A 35 -9.21 21.31 3.91
N TRP A 36 -8.35 22.24 4.30
CA TRP A 36 -8.77 23.51 4.86
C TRP A 36 -8.83 24.59 3.77
N ASP A 37 -9.97 25.27 3.63
CA ASP A 37 -10.23 26.35 2.66
C ASP A 37 -10.89 27.54 3.36
N GLU A 38 -10.30 28.73 3.24
CA GLU A 38 -10.82 29.94 3.88
C GLU A 38 -12.22 30.34 3.40
N ASN A 39 -12.62 29.91 2.21
CA ASN A 39 -13.93 30.18 1.61
C ASN A 39 -14.98 29.11 1.94
N ALA A 40 -14.59 27.97 2.52
CA ALA A 40 -15.49 26.86 2.86
C ALA A 40 -16.23 27.05 4.21
N ASN A 41 -16.11 28.21 4.85
CA ASN A 41 -16.72 28.51 6.15
C ASN A 41 -16.27 27.54 7.28
N GLN A 42 -15.07 26.99 7.13
CA GLN A 42 -14.42 26.19 8.16
C GLN A 42 -13.89 27.07 9.29
N SER A 43 -13.73 26.47 10.47
CA SER A 43 -13.23 27.13 11.67
C SER A 43 -11.75 27.49 11.51
N LEU A 44 -11.36 28.65 12.05
CA LEU A 44 -9.96 29.05 12.18
C LEU A 44 -9.22 28.25 13.27
N THR A 45 -9.94 27.46 14.06
CA THR A 45 -9.36 26.41 14.88
C THR A 45 -9.89 25.09 14.36
N TYR A 46 -9.02 24.36 13.68
CA TYR A 46 -9.38 23.18 12.90
C TYR A 46 -8.55 21.99 13.33
N THR A 47 -9.17 20.81 13.43
CA THR A 47 -8.53 19.59 13.90
C THR A 47 -8.73 18.48 12.89
N TRP A 48 -7.62 17.91 12.42
CA TRP A 48 -7.59 16.62 11.74
C TRP A 48 -7.53 15.52 12.80
N THR A 49 -8.42 14.53 12.68
CA THR A 49 -8.49 13.37 13.57
C THR A 49 -8.15 12.09 12.80
N PRO A 50 -7.94 10.95 13.48
CA PRO A 50 -7.69 9.66 12.83
C PRO A 50 -8.82 9.23 11.90
N GLN A 51 -10.06 9.60 12.21
CA GLN A 51 -11.22 9.29 11.37
C GLN A 51 -11.28 10.14 10.09
N THR A 52 -10.69 11.34 10.07
CA THR A 52 -10.88 12.32 8.98
C THR A 52 -9.65 12.50 8.11
N TYR A 53 -8.49 12.02 8.56
CA TYR A 53 -7.24 12.12 7.84
C TYR A 53 -6.59 10.74 7.74
N SER A 54 -6.52 10.24 6.51
CA SER A 54 -5.89 8.99 6.07
C SER A 54 -4.49 8.77 6.63
N GLY A 55 -3.69 9.84 6.74
CA GLY A 55 -2.33 9.74 7.24
C GLY A 55 -2.19 9.39 8.72
N PHE A 56 -3.25 9.50 9.52
CA PHE A 56 -3.17 9.13 10.95
C PHE A 56 -3.59 7.69 11.19
N TYR A 57 -2.91 7.04 12.14
CA TYR A 57 -3.25 5.68 12.54
C TYR A 57 -4.65 5.62 13.16
N TYR A 58 -5.50 4.78 12.56
CA TYR A 58 -6.86 4.48 12.99
C TYR A 58 -7.08 2.97 12.93
N ASP A 59 -7.37 2.39 14.08
CA ASP A 59 -7.75 0.99 14.19
C ASP A 59 -9.25 0.90 13.88
N LEU A 60 -9.58 0.34 12.72
CA LEU A 60 -10.95 0.27 12.24
C LEU A 60 -11.82 -0.68 13.07
N ASP A 61 -11.25 -1.64 13.79
CA ASP A 61 -11.96 -2.69 14.52
C ASP A 61 -12.27 -2.28 15.96
N THR A 62 -11.38 -1.52 16.59
CA THR A 62 -11.64 -0.90 17.90
C THR A 62 -12.31 0.47 17.77
N GLY A 63 -12.02 1.19 16.69
CA GLY A 63 -12.56 2.52 16.39
C GLY A 63 -11.77 3.61 17.11
N GLU A 64 -10.61 3.23 17.62
CA GLU A 64 -9.67 4.10 18.30
C GLU A 64 -8.66 4.64 17.29
N GLY A 65 -8.19 5.84 17.57
CA GLY A 65 -7.08 6.42 16.83
C GLY A 65 -6.22 7.22 17.78
N SER A 66 -4.95 7.31 17.43
CA SER A 66 -3.91 7.81 18.33
C SER A 66 -3.61 9.29 18.10
N GLU A 67 -3.68 9.79 16.87
CA GLU A 67 -3.08 11.07 16.47
C GLU A 67 -4.09 12.18 16.16
N TYR A 68 -3.77 13.40 16.58
CA TYR A 68 -4.60 14.58 16.36
C TYR A 68 -3.70 15.77 16.01
N MET A 69 -4.08 16.53 14.98
CA MET A 69 -3.38 17.76 14.63
C MET A 69 -4.36 18.93 14.60
N THR A 70 -4.12 19.92 15.44
CA THR A 70 -4.94 21.12 15.57
C THR A 70 -4.17 22.34 15.10
N ILE A 71 -4.74 23.08 14.15
CA ILE A 71 -4.20 24.33 13.65
C ILE A 71 -5.04 25.52 14.12
N HIS A 72 -4.35 26.59 14.52
CA HIS A 72 -4.90 27.87 14.93
C HIS A 72 -4.50 28.96 13.93
N LEU A 73 -5.45 29.30 13.08
CA LEU A 73 -5.30 30.26 11.99
C LEU A 73 -5.75 31.66 12.40
N THR A 74 -5.22 32.64 11.68
CA THR A 74 -5.72 34.01 11.71
C THR A 74 -6.33 34.31 10.34
N ALA A 75 -7.58 34.80 10.31
CA ALA A 75 -8.28 35.08 9.06
C ALA A 75 -7.43 35.91 8.08
N GLY A 76 -7.29 35.42 6.84
CA GLY A 76 -6.50 36.05 5.78
C GLY A 76 -4.98 36.07 5.99
N SER A 77 -4.44 35.31 6.97
CA SER A 77 -3.01 35.21 7.23
C SER A 77 -2.47 33.88 6.72
N ARG A 78 -1.47 33.95 5.83
CA ARG A 78 -0.66 32.78 5.42
C ARG A 78 0.38 32.37 6.45
N SER A 79 0.54 33.12 7.55
CA SER A 79 1.50 32.75 8.59
C SER A 79 0.81 32.03 9.74
N ILE A 80 1.40 30.88 10.10
CA ILE A 80 1.10 30.15 11.33
C ILE A 80 1.98 30.71 12.43
N ALA A 81 1.36 31.23 13.49
CA ALA A 81 2.09 31.78 14.62
C ALA A 81 2.83 30.66 15.38
N ARG A 82 3.80 31.04 16.21
CA ARG A 82 4.38 30.12 17.21
C ARG A 82 3.28 29.49 18.06
N ASN A 83 3.35 28.18 18.26
CA ASN A 83 2.32 27.35 18.91
C ASN A 83 0.94 27.41 18.19
N GLY A 84 0.93 27.79 16.92
CA GLY A 84 -0.26 27.82 16.08
C GLY A 84 -0.58 26.49 15.41
N LEU A 85 0.32 25.51 15.50
CA LEU A 85 0.10 24.12 15.13
C LEU A 85 0.45 23.25 16.34
N GLU A 86 -0.51 22.43 16.74
CA GLU A 86 -0.40 21.50 17.86
C GLU A 86 -0.63 20.08 17.34
N TYR A 87 0.24 19.16 17.71
CA TYR A 87 0.07 17.74 17.45
C TYR A 87 0.01 17.00 18.78
N GLU A 88 -0.93 16.08 18.90
CA GLU A 88 -1.13 15.25 20.07
C GLU A 88 -1.25 13.80 19.61
N THR A 89 -0.54 12.91 20.27
CA THR A 89 -0.73 11.48 20.07
C THR A 89 -0.84 10.76 21.41
N LYS A 90 -1.66 9.72 21.47
CA LYS A 90 -1.92 8.92 22.68
C LYS A 90 -1.85 7.42 22.35
N PRO A 91 -1.41 6.59 23.30
CA PRO A 91 -1.49 5.14 23.13
C PRO A 91 -2.96 4.69 23.06
N ILE A 92 -3.21 3.69 22.22
CA ILE A 92 -4.49 3.00 22.09
C ILE A 92 -4.27 1.49 22.21
N GLU A 93 -5.30 0.75 22.63
CA GLU A 93 -5.20 -0.71 22.73
C GLU A 93 -5.50 -1.34 21.37
N THR A 94 -4.67 -2.29 20.98
CA THR A 94 -4.86 -3.16 19.81
C THR A 94 -4.70 -4.61 20.26
N GLU A 95 -5.53 -5.50 19.73
CA GLU A 95 -5.48 -6.93 20.03
C GLU A 95 -4.23 -7.56 19.37
N PHE A 96 -3.68 -8.60 19.99
CA PHE A 96 -2.68 -9.44 19.30
C PHE A 96 -3.39 -10.28 18.24
N GLU A 97 -2.70 -10.61 17.15
CA GLU A 97 -3.22 -11.58 16.18
C GLU A 97 -3.50 -12.92 16.88
N PHE A 98 -2.60 -13.37 17.76
CA PHE A 98 -2.89 -14.50 18.65
C PHE A 98 -3.80 -14.07 19.81
N GLU A 99 -5.12 -14.17 19.60
CA GLU A 99 -6.18 -13.63 20.48
C GLU A 99 -6.02 -13.97 21.98
N ASN A 100 -5.47 -15.14 22.32
CA ASN A 100 -5.31 -15.58 23.72
C ASN A 100 -4.35 -14.70 24.52
N TRP A 101 -3.48 -13.93 23.84
CA TRP A 101 -2.58 -12.98 24.50
C TRP A 101 -3.26 -11.68 24.93
N GLY A 102 -4.47 -11.39 24.44
CA GLY A 102 -5.24 -10.20 24.79
C GLY A 102 -4.86 -9.00 23.93
N SER A 103 -4.39 -7.91 24.55
CA SER A 103 -4.06 -6.66 23.85
C SER A 103 -2.76 -6.04 24.32
N TYR A 104 -2.20 -5.15 23.50
CA TYR A 104 -1.06 -4.30 23.80
C TYR A 104 -1.33 -2.86 23.36
N GLN A 105 -0.45 -1.94 23.72
CA GLN A 105 -0.57 -0.55 23.35
C GLN A 105 0.25 -0.20 22.13
N VAL A 106 -0.39 0.47 21.19
CA VAL A 106 0.24 1.10 20.03
C VAL A 106 0.05 2.60 20.07
N ILE A 107 0.99 3.35 19.50
CA ILE A 107 0.90 4.79 19.33
C ILE A 107 1.30 5.16 17.90
N GLY A 108 0.49 5.99 17.25
CA GLY A 108 0.88 6.65 16.01
C GLY A 108 1.81 7.82 16.34
N PHE A 109 2.96 7.91 15.70
CA PHE A 109 3.87 9.04 15.84
C PHE A 109 4.34 9.47 14.46
N MET A 110 3.90 10.66 14.03
CA MET A 110 4.17 11.22 12.71
C MET A 110 3.71 10.33 11.56
N ALA A 111 2.47 9.83 11.63
CA ALA A 111 1.88 8.90 10.66
C ALA A 111 2.48 7.47 10.62
N GLU A 112 3.39 7.14 11.55
CA GLU A 112 3.95 5.80 11.68
C GLU A 112 3.49 5.12 12.97
N ARG A 113 3.34 3.79 12.95
CA ARG A 113 2.93 2.99 14.11
C ARG A 113 4.14 2.57 14.94
N TYR A 114 4.03 2.71 16.26
CA TYR A 114 5.03 2.28 17.25
C TYR A 114 4.39 1.52 18.41
N PHE A 115 5.18 0.65 19.02
CA PHE A 115 4.88 0.00 20.27
C PHE A 115 4.94 1.02 21.42
N ALA A 116 3.91 1.02 22.25
CA ALA A 116 3.74 1.97 23.35
C ALA A 116 3.85 1.32 24.74
N GLY A 117 3.60 0.01 24.83
CA GLY A 117 3.63 -0.72 26.09
C GLY A 117 2.66 -1.89 26.18
N TYR A 118 2.61 -2.50 27.36
CA TYR A 118 1.71 -3.58 27.73
C TYR A 118 0.79 -3.15 28.86
N THR A 119 -0.39 -3.75 28.95
CA THR A 119 -1.31 -3.51 30.08
C THR A 119 -1.65 -4.81 30.81
N GLU A 120 -2.52 -4.74 31.81
CA GLU A 120 -3.03 -5.92 32.52
C GLU A 120 -3.82 -6.86 31.58
N ASN A 121 -4.12 -6.44 30.34
CA ASN A 121 -4.76 -7.27 29.33
C ASN A 121 -3.77 -8.18 28.60
N SER A 122 -2.46 -7.89 28.64
CA SER A 122 -1.44 -8.72 28.02
C SER A 122 -1.18 -9.95 28.90
N SER A 123 -1.57 -11.13 28.44
CA SER A 123 -1.65 -12.33 29.28
C SER A 123 -0.32 -12.78 29.91
N PHE A 124 0.79 -12.46 29.25
CA PHE A 124 2.14 -12.82 29.66
C PHE A 124 2.83 -11.74 30.54
N VAL A 125 2.14 -10.64 30.86
CA VAL A 125 2.68 -9.55 31.69
C VAL A 125 1.95 -9.47 33.03
N ASN A 126 2.68 -9.19 34.11
CA ASN A 126 2.11 -9.12 35.47
C ASN A 126 1.67 -7.70 35.87
N ASP A 127 2.35 -6.66 35.40
CA ASP A 127 2.11 -5.25 35.69
C ASP A 127 2.25 -4.46 34.39
N GLY A 128 1.43 -3.41 34.17
CA GLY A 128 1.52 -2.63 32.93
C GLY A 128 2.89 -1.99 32.72
N ILE A 129 3.39 -2.05 31.49
CA ILE A 129 4.69 -1.52 31.03
C ILE A 129 4.41 -0.38 30.05
N SER A 130 5.11 0.76 30.16
CA SER A 130 4.93 1.90 29.26
C SER A 130 6.27 2.48 28.83
N VAL A 131 6.74 2.08 27.64
CA VAL A 131 8.03 2.53 27.09
C VAL A 131 8.03 4.04 26.78
N ILE A 132 6.86 4.61 26.45
CA ILE A 132 6.70 6.05 26.23
C ILE A 132 6.98 6.87 27.51
N SER A 133 6.71 6.30 28.69
CA SER A 133 6.95 7.00 29.96
C SER A 133 8.43 7.32 30.17
N ASP A 134 9.31 6.49 29.61
CA ASP A 134 10.76 6.65 29.61
C ASP A 134 11.27 7.32 28.32
N GLY A 135 10.36 7.79 27.47
CA GLY A 135 10.68 8.54 26.26
C GLY A 135 11.19 7.65 25.13
N GLN A 136 10.58 6.48 24.93
CA GLN A 136 10.99 5.52 23.91
C GLN A 136 9.83 5.12 23.01
N LEU A 137 10.14 4.89 21.74
CA LEU A 137 9.23 4.38 20.73
C LEU A 137 9.96 3.30 19.93
N SER A 138 9.46 2.06 19.97
CA SER A 138 10.00 0.93 19.20
C SER A 138 9.01 0.47 18.15
N LYS A 139 9.49 -0.17 17.09
CA LYS A 139 8.63 -0.76 16.06
C LYS A 139 8.06 -2.09 16.53
N ILE A 140 6.83 -2.40 16.08
CA ILE A 140 6.33 -3.78 16.09
C ILE A 140 6.90 -4.43 14.84
N LEU A 141 7.60 -5.54 15.01
CA LEU A 141 8.26 -6.26 13.91
C LEU A 141 7.43 -7.45 13.45
N ILE A 142 6.87 -8.21 14.39
CA ILE A 142 6.04 -9.38 14.12
C ILE A 142 4.83 -9.36 15.06
N ASP A 143 3.65 -9.61 14.52
CA ASP A 143 2.41 -9.90 15.25
C ASP A 143 1.62 -10.86 14.34
N SER A 144 1.63 -12.15 14.66
CA SER A 144 1.10 -13.21 13.79
C SER A 144 0.61 -14.40 14.61
N ASP A 145 -0.47 -15.03 14.15
CA ASP A 145 -1.00 -16.32 14.62
C ASP A 145 -0.77 -17.46 13.61
N ASP A 146 0.09 -17.23 12.60
CA ASP A 146 0.35 -18.20 11.56
C ASP A 146 0.97 -19.47 12.13
N ARG A 147 0.42 -20.62 11.72
CA ARG A 147 0.89 -21.92 12.19
C ARG A 147 2.17 -22.35 11.47
N GLU A 148 3.28 -22.36 12.19
CA GLU A 148 4.57 -22.87 11.74
C GLU A 148 4.93 -24.23 12.37
N SER A 149 5.57 -25.09 11.59
CA SER A 149 6.07 -26.39 12.05
C SER A 149 7.59 -26.37 12.16
N MET A 150 8.07 -26.50 13.38
CA MET A 150 9.47 -26.47 13.75
C MET A 150 9.98 -27.88 14.06
N TYR A 151 11.25 -28.16 13.80
CA TYR A 151 11.85 -29.48 14.01
C TYR A 151 13.12 -29.39 14.84
N THR A 152 13.54 -30.49 15.45
CA THR A 152 14.80 -30.51 16.20
C THR A 152 15.98 -30.05 15.34
N GLY A 153 16.69 -29.02 15.80
CA GLY A 153 17.80 -28.35 15.12
C GLY A 153 17.38 -27.18 14.23
N SER A 154 16.09 -26.96 13.96
CA SER A 154 15.63 -25.82 13.16
C SER A 154 15.43 -24.57 14.03
N SER A 155 15.29 -23.43 13.36
CA SER A 155 15.27 -22.09 13.96
C SER A 155 14.09 -21.28 13.43
N LEU A 156 13.31 -20.68 14.33
CA LEU A 156 12.31 -19.69 13.96
C LEU A 156 13.10 -18.40 13.77
N ILE A 157 13.18 -17.94 12.54
CA ILE A 157 13.92 -16.71 12.21
C ILE A 157 13.05 -15.53 12.59
N LEU A 158 13.61 -14.65 13.41
CA LEU A 158 13.00 -13.43 13.89
C LEU A 158 13.76 -12.25 13.29
N GLU A 159 13.22 -11.06 13.43
CA GLU A 159 13.86 -9.84 12.93
C GLU A 159 15.04 -9.42 13.81
N GLU A 160 15.88 -8.50 13.33
CA GLU A 160 17.01 -7.92 14.08
C GLU A 160 18.03 -8.94 14.61
N GLY A 161 18.31 -9.97 13.80
CA GLY A 161 19.32 -10.99 14.10
C GLY A 161 18.91 -12.02 15.15
N TYR A 162 17.65 -11.99 15.59
CA TYR A 162 17.12 -12.96 16.54
C TYR A 162 16.75 -14.29 15.86
N SER A 163 16.97 -15.39 16.56
CA SER A 163 16.44 -16.71 16.15
C SER A 163 16.13 -17.59 17.36
N LEU A 164 14.95 -18.20 17.36
CA LEU A 164 14.54 -19.14 18.40
C LEU A 164 14.76 -20.59 17.91
N ASN A 165 15.81 -21.22 18.45
CA ASN A 165 16.25 -22.55 18.04
C ASN A 165 15.54 -23.65 18.84
N ILE A 166 15.03 -24.67 18.15
CA ILE A 166 14.52 -25.91 18.76
C ILE A 166 15.69 -26.86 18.98
N VAL A 167 16.27 -26.86 20.18
CA VAL A 167 17.51 -27.62 20.45
C VAL A 167 17.23 -29.11 20.58
N GLU A 168 16.25 -29.51 21.40
CA GLU A 168 15.92 -30.91 21.65
C GLU A 168 14.52 -31.07 22.23
N VAL A 169 13.82 -32.16 21.87
CA VAL A 169 12.55 -32.58 22.49
C VAL A 169 12.83 -33.73 23.47
N ASP A 170 12.27 -33.66 24.69
CA ASP A 170 12.43 -34.69 25.71
C ASP A 170 11.90 -36.04 25.22
N VAL A 171 12.46 -37.13 25.75
CA VAL A 171 12.13 -38.53 25.43
C VAL A 171 10.65 -38.86 25.66
N SER A 172 9.97 -38.15 26.57
CA SER A 172 8.52 -38.33 26.75
C SER A 172 7.67 -37.62 25.70
N GLY A 173 8.25 -36.66 24.97
CA GLY A 173 7.56 -35.83 23.98
C GLY A 173 6.72 -34.70 24.58
N ASP A 174 6.82 -34.44 25.89
CA ASP A 174 5.98 -33.45 26.57
C ASP A 174 6.68 -32.09 26.78
N LYS A 175 7.99 -32.02 26.47
CA LYS A 175 8.81 -30.82 26.68
C LYS A 175 9.81 -30.59 25.57
N VAL A 176 10.09 -29.33 25.29
CA VAL A 176 11.11 -28.90 24.34
C VAL A 176 12.09 -27.95 25.01
N TRP A 177 13.37 -28.11 24.70
CA TRP A 177 14.42 -27.16 25.01
C TRP A 177 14.56 -26.19 23.84
N VAL A 178 14.32 -24.91 24.10
CA VAL A 178 14.53 -23.81 23.15
C VAL A 178 15.70 -22.94 23.57
N GLN A 179 16.34 -22.31 22.59
CA GLN A 179 17.48 -21.40 22.79
C GLN A 179 17.34 -20.20 21.87
N LEU A 180 17.21 -19.01 22.46
CA LEU A 180 17.17 -17.75 21.73
C LEU A 180 18.60 -17.26 21.52
N GLU A 181 18.91 -16.94 20.26
CA GLU A 181 20.19 -16.37 19.84
C GLU A 181 19.95 -14.99 19.23
N LYS A 182 20.87 -14.04 19.46
CA LYS A 182 20.99 -12.78 18.74
C LYS A 182 22.36 -12.74 18.09
N ASP A 183 22.43 -12.58 16.76
CA ASP A 183 23.68 -12.54 16.00
C ASP A 183 24.60 -13.75 16.27
N GLY A 184 23.99 -14.93 16.45
CA GLY A 184 24.67 -16.20 16.76
C GLY A 184 25.07 -16.38 18.24
N ASP A 185 24.93 -15.36 19.08
CA ASP A 185 25.21 -15.44 20.51
C ASP A 185 23.95 -15.82 21.30
N VAL A 186 24.09 -16.80 22.20
CA VAL A 186 22.98 -17.24 23.06
C VAL A 186 22.62 -16.17 24.09
N VAL A 187 21.42 -15.61 23.98
CA VAL A 187 20.91 -14.59 24.90
C VAL A 187 19.96 -15.17 25.95
N ASP A 188 19.21 -16.22 25.62
CA ASP A 188 18.31 -16.89 26.57
C ASP A 188 18.03 -18.37 26.19
N ASN A 189 17.49 -19.16 27.14
CA ASN A 189 17.07 -20.54 26.91
C ASN A 189 15.92 -20.95 27.85
N GLY A 190 15.04 -21.82 27.35
CA GLY A 190 13.83 -22.24 28.05
C GLY A 190 13.49 -23.71 27.89
N PHE A 191 12.73 -24.26 28.84
CA PHE A 191 12.12 -25.58 28.72
C PHE A 191 10.59 -25.43 28.75
N LEU A 192 9.96 -25.63 27.61
CA LEU A 192 8.54 -25.37 27.40
C LEU A 192 7.77 -26.67 27.29
N SER A 193 6.48 -26.63 27.60
CA SER A 193 5.56 -27.75 27.37
C SER A 193 4.63 -27.38 26.20
N SER A 194 3.81 -28.32 25.71
CA SER A 194 2.72 -27.93 24.80
C SER A 194 1.77 -26.95 25.49
N ASP A 195 1.15 -26.07 24.72
CA ASP A 195 0.23 -25.02 25.16
C ASP A 195 0.90 -24.05 26.16
N SER A 196 2.12 -23.59 25.84
CA SER A 196 2.85 -22.63 26.68
C SER A 196 3.59 -21.58 25.87
N ASP A 197 3.77 -20.41 26.46
CA ASP A 197 4.46 -19.28 25.85
C ASP A 197 5.93 -19.24 26.25
N TYR A 198 6.80 -19.08 25.25
CA TYR A 198 8.14 -18.55 25.45
C TYR A 198 8.06 -17.04 25.50
N VAL A 199 8.67 -16.40 26.50
CA VAL A 199 8.72 -14.94 26.62
C VAL A 199 10.14 -14.54 26.98
N TYR A 200 10.75 -13.72 26.13
CA TYR A 200 12.06 -13.13 26.36
C TYR A 200 11.88 -11.68 26.82
N GLU A 201 12.27 -11.42 28.06
CA GLU A 201 12.26 -10.10 28.69
C GLU A 201 13.68 -9.53 28.76
N THR A 202 13.84 -8.27 28.37
CA THR A 202 15.12 -7.55 28.50
C THR A 202 14.88 -6.06 28.72
N ASP A 203 15.92 -5.33 29.11
CA ASP A 203 15.85 -3.89 29.27
C ASP A 203 15.81 -3.21 27.88
N LEU A 204 14.77 -2.42 27.61
CA LEU A 204 14.67 -1.55 26.44
C LEU A 204 15.08 -0.15 26.88
N GLY A 205 16.34 0.21 26.67
CA GLY A 205 16.93 1.46 27.16
C GLY A 205 16.77 1.68 28.68
N ASP A 206 15.92 2.65 29.08
CA ASP A 206 15.63 2.98 30.49
C ASP A 206 14.40 2.21 31.04
N THR A 207 13.64 1.48 30.21
CA THR A 207 12.51 0.64 30.65
C THR A 207 13.00 -0.79 30.90
N GLU A 208 12.88 -1.25 32.15
CA GLU A 208 13.33 -2.58 32.59
C GLU A 208 12.31 -3.68 32.28
N ASP A 209 12.78 -4.93 32.13
CA ASP A 209 11.97 -6.16 32.04
C ASP A 209 10.86 -6.09 30.95
N VAL A 210 11.16 -5.56 29.76
CA VAL A 210 10.21 -5.48 28.64
C VAL A 210 10.19 -6.82 27.89
N PRO A 211 9.03 -7.50 27.78
CA PRO A 211 8.87 -8.61 26.84
C PRO A 211 9.12 -8.11 25.42
N LEU A 212 10.21 -8.54 24.78
CA LEU A 212 10.49 -8.17 23.39
C LEU A 212 10.03 -9.25 22.41
N ILE A 213 10.09 -10.53 22.82
CA ILE A 213 9.70 -11.66 21.99
C ILE A 213 8.76 -12.55 22.80
N ALA A 214 7.60 -12.87 22.23
CA ALA A 214 6.69 -13.89 22.73
C ALA A 214 6.40 -14.92 21.62
N VAL A 215 6.46 -16.21 21.96
CA VAL A 215 6.18 -17.31 21.02
C VAL A 215 5.28 -18.35 21.68
N HIS A 216 4.09 -18.58 21.13
CA HIS A 216 3.16 -19.60 21.62
C HIS A 216 3.47 -20.95 20.99
N LEU A 217 3.57 -22.00 21.82
CA LEU A 217 3.73 -23.37 21.37
C LEU A 217 2.41 -24.13 21.53
N ASP A 218 1.60 -24.25 20.47
CA ASP A 218 0.38 -25.08 20.44
C ASP A 218 0.69 -26.51 20.88
N GLN A 219 1.60 -27.18 20.15
CA GLN A 219 1.77 -28.61 20.32
C GLN A 219 3.21 -29.09 20.11
N ILE A 220 3.66 -29.98 20.99
CA ILE A 220 4.87 -30.79 20.82
C ILE A 220 4.47 -32.19 20.32
N PHE A 221 5.11 -32.63 19.23
CA PHE A 221 4.95 -33.95 18.66
C PHE A 221 6.28 -34.72 18.73
N SER A 222 6.26 -35.90 19.34
CA SER A 222 7.40 -36.82 19.32
C SER A 222 7.06 -38.05 18.48
N GLY A 223 7.69 -38.13 17.30
CA GLY A 223 7.59 -39.25 16.38
C GLY A 223 8.72 -40.26 16.56
N THR A 224 8.66 -41.36 15.80
CA THR A 224 9.73 -42.38 15.82
C THR A 224 10.97 -41.97 15.04
N GLU A 225 10.84 -41.00 14.13
CA GLU A 225 11.89 -40.55 13.23
C GLU A 225 12.17 -39.06 13.39
N THR A 226 11.14 -38.24 13.60
CA THR A 226 11.23 -36.79 13.79
C THR A 226 10.42 -36.32 14.98
N ASN A 227 10.92 -35.31 15.69
CA ASN A 227 10.12 -34.53 16.62
C ASN A 227 9.78 -33.20 15.94
N ALA A 228 8.57 -32.70 16.19
CA ALA A 228 8.09 -31.43 15.70
C ALA A 228 7.50 -30.61 16.84
N VAL A 229 7.57 -29.29 16.72
CA VAL A 229 6.95 -28.29 17.59
C VAL A 229 6.11 -27.40 16.70
N PHE A 230 4.84 -27.22 17.02
CA PHE A 230 3.95 -26.33 16.30
C PHE A 230 3.87 -25.01 17.06
N VAL A 231 4.13 -23.92 16.34
CA VAL A 231 4.00 -22.53 16.79
C VAL A 231 2.85 -21.91 16.00
N ASP A 232 2.05 -21.07 16.63
CA ASP A 232 0.86 -20.42 16.06
C ASP A 232 0.60 -19.07 16.76
N GLY A 233 1.66 -18.47 17.26
CA GLY A 233 1.65 -17.15 17.87
C GLY A 233 3.08 -16.65 17.96
N VAL A 234 3.38 -15.54 17.27
CA VAL A 234 4.69 -14.87 17.32
C VAL A 234 4.45 -13.37 17.46
N PHE A 235 5.02 -12.79 18.50
CA PHE A 235 5.05 -11.34 18.69
C PHE A 235 6.49 -10.88 18.92
N GLN A 236 6.92 -9.85 18.18
CA GLN A 236 8.24 -9.26 18.33
C GLN A 236 8.17 -7.73 18.28
N VAL A 237 8.81 -7.10 19.25
CA VAL A 237 9.09 -5.67 19.29
C VAL A 237 10.58 -5.46 18.99
N SER A 238 10.87 -4.41 18.22
CA SER A 238 12.23 -3.97 17.91
C SER A 238 12.99 -3.62 19.18
N ASP A 239 14.21 -4.13 19.29
CA ASP A 239 15.13 -3.78 20.38
C ASP A 239 15.91 -2.49 20.11
N GLU A 240 15.76 -1.96 18.91
CA GLU A 240 16.07 -0.58 18.54
C GLU A 240 14.89 0.36 18.87
N PHE A 241 15.20 1.61 19.21
CA PHE A 241 14.16 2.57 19.61
C PHE A 241 14.53 4.02 19.31
N VAL A 242 13.50 4.80 19.00
CA VAL A 242 13.62 6.26 18.91
C VAL A 242 13.49 6.85 20.31
N LYS A 243 14.57 7.48 20.78
CA LYS A 243 14.55 8.23 22.04
C LYS A 243 13.92 9.61 21.82
N ILE A 244 12.97 9.96 22.67
CA ILE A 244 12.26 11.25 22.65
C ILE A 244 12.27 11.93 24.02
N GLU A 245 12.64 13.20 24.03
CA GLU A 245 12.71 14.05 25.21
C GLU A 245 11.97 15.37 25.00
N ASN A 246 11.55 16.00 26.11
CA ASN A 246 10.92 17.32 26.04
C ASN A 246 11.91 18.37 25.53
N GLY A 247 11.55 19.05 24.44
CA GLY A 247 12.40 20.00 23.74
C GLY A 247 13.08 19.43 22.49
N ASP A 248 12.95 18.13 22.21
CA ASP A 248 13.37 17.54 20.95
C ASP A 248 12.56 18.10 19.79
N ARG A 249 13.20 18.16 18.63
CA ARG A 249 12.69 18.86 17.46
C ARG A 249 12.64 17.93 16.28
N PHE A 250 11.53 18.00 15.56
CA PHE A 250 11.28 17.31 14.31
C PHE A 250 10.80 18.39 13.36
N GLU A 251 11.68 18.79 12.44
CA GLU A 251 11.44 19.84 11.45
C GLU A 251 10.93 21.15 12.11
N LYS A 252 9.62 21.45 11.99
CA LYS A 252 9.01 22.67 12.55
C LYS A 252 8.44 22.48 13.95
N MET A 253 8.27 21.23 14.39
CA MET A 253 7.61 20.84 15.63
C MET A 253 8.62 20.59 16.76
N GLU A 254 8.23 20.92 17.98
CA GLU A 254 9.03 20.66 19.19
C GLU A 254 8.17 19.91 20.21
N ILE A 255 8.70 18.81 20.77
CA ILE A 255 8.04 18.07 21.84
C ILE A 255 7.88 18.98 23.05
N SER A 256 6.66 19.09 23.54
CA SER A 256 6.30 19.93 24.69
C SER A 256 5.92 19.12 25.94
N SER A 257 5.51 17.87 25.77
CA SER A 257 5.34 16.90 26.86
C SER A 257 5.41 15.45 26.37
N THR A 258 5.97 14.58 27.21
CA THR A 258 5.92 13.12 27.10
C THR A 258 5.38 12.55 28.41
N SER A 259 4.56 11.50 28.33
CA SER A 259 3.98 10.79 29.47
C SER A 259 3.39 9.46 29.03
N SER A 260 3.01 8.60 29.99
CA SER A 260 2.22 7.39 29.70
C SER A 260 0.90 7.66 28.97
N SER A 261 0.37 8.88 29.01
CA SER A 261 -0.87 9.24 28.30
C SER A 261 -0.65 9.77 26.90
N GLY A 262 0.61 9.88 26.44
CA GLY A 262 0.93 10.34 25.10
C GLY A 262 1.98 11.45 25.02
N ILE A 263 2.14 11.96 23.80
CA ILE A 263 3.12 12.96 23.38
C ILE A 263 2.36 14.18 22.85
N THR A 264 2.82 15.38 23.20
CA THR A 264 2.31 16.62 22.59
C THR A 264 3.44 17.44 22.01
N MET A 265 3.24 17.98 20.81
CA MET A 265 4.20 18.80 20.08
C MET A 265 3.57 20.12 19.66
N LYS A 266 4.38 21.16 19.57
CA LYS A 266 3.94 22.47 19.06
C LYS A 266 4.99 23.05 18.13
N ASN A 267 4.57 23.79 17.12
CA ASN A 267 5.52 24.49 16.27
C ASN A 267 6.24 25.58 17.09
N ARG A 268 7.57 25.49 17.17
CA ARG A 268 8.36 26.38 18.03
C ARG A 268 8.42 27.80 17.49
N ASP A 269 8.55 27.93 16.18
CA ASP A 269 8.67 29.19 15.46
C ASP A 269 7.50 29.36 14.49
N SER A 270 7.20 30.61 14.12
CA SER A 270 6.20 30.88 13.09
C SER A 270 6.70 30.45 11.72
N PHE A 271 5.82 29.92 10.88
CA PHE A 271 6.12 29.59 9.48
C PHE A 271 5.02 30.13 8.55
N THR A 272 5.23 30.01 7.24
CA THR A 272 4.34 30.56 6.21
C THR A 272 3.86 29.44 5.30
N LEU A 273 2.57 29.48 4.95
CA LEU A 273 1.91 28.71 3.90
C LEU A 273 2.01 29.52 2.59
N SER A 274 3.21 29.54 2.02
CA SER A 274 3.46 30.18 0.73
C SER A 274 2.66 29.47 -0.36
N LYS A 275 2.34 30.21 -1.42
CA LYS A 275 1.60 29.67 -2.56
C LYS A 275 2.42 28.62 -3.30
N GLY A 276 1.81 27.50 -3.64
CA GLY A 276 2.45 26.41 -4.40
C GLY A 276 3.54 25.65 -3.64
N ASP A 277 3.77 25.97 -2.36
CA ASP A 277 4.81 25.31 -1.57
C ASP A 277 4.25 24.02 -0.92
N THR A 278 5.08 22.98 -0.88
CA THR A 278 4.95 21.89 0.09
C THR A 278 5.74 22.27 1.34
N VAL A 279 5.07 22.31 2.49
CA VAL A 279 5.62 22.76 3.76
C VAL A 279 5.80 21.56 4.67
N GLU A 280 7.04 21.07 4.79
CA GLU A 280 7.45 20.01 5.73
C GLU A 280 7.07 20.38 7.18
N ILE A 281 6.36 19.51 7.89
CA ILE A 281 5.89 19.78 9.25
C ILE A 281 6.67 18.98 10.29
N MET A 282 6.65 17.66 10.17
CA MET A 282 7.36 16.70 11.03
C MET A 282 7.39 15.31 10.38
N GLY A 283 8.52 14.60 10.44
CA GLY A 283 8.64 13.27 9.84
C GLY A 283 8.16 13.27 8.38
N ILE A 284 7.31 12.31 8.02
CA ILE A 284 6.69 12.20 6.69
C ILE A 284 5.43 13.07 6.49
N LEU A 285 5.09 13.94 7.45
CA LEU A 285 3.92 14.81 7.37
C LEU A 285 4.27 16.21 6.84
N SER A 286 3.56 16.60 5.78
CA SER A 286 3.73 17.87 5.08
C SER A 286 2.38 18.58 4.87
N PHE A 287 2.38 19.89 4.63
CA PHE A 287 1.22 20.61 4.09
C PHE A 287 1.42 20.94 2.62
N LEU A 288 0.53 20.48 1.75
CA LEU A 288 0.44 20.96 0.37
C LEU A 288 -0.39 22.24 0.35
N VAL A 289 0.18 23.34 -0.16
CA VAL A 289 -0.48 24.66 -0.19
C VAL A 289 -0.79 25.07 -1.63
N ALA A 290 -2.05 25.46 -1.87
CA ALA A 290 -2.50 25.92 -3.18
C ALA A 290 -1.68 27.13 -3.69
N ASP A 291 -1.32 27.14 -4.98
CA ASP A 291 -0.93 28.34 -5.71
C ASP A 291 -2.14 29.20 -6.08
N ALA A 292 -2.80 29.74 -5.05
CA ALA A 292 -3.97 30.60 -5.18
C ALA A 292 -3.82 31.85 -4.31
N ASP A 293 -4.55 32.93 -4.62
CA ASP A 293 -4.66 34.09 -3.72
C ASP A 293 -5.33 33.71 -2.39
N ASP A 294 -6.39 32.93 -2.47
CA ASP A 294 -7.09 32.37 -1.32
C ASP A 294 -6.24 31.27 -0.65
N ILE A 295 -6.35 31.14 0.66
CA ILE A 295 -5.62 30.17 1.47
C ILE A 295 -6.38 28.85 1.44
N ARG A 296 -5.77 27.86 0.79
CA ARG A 296 -6.17 26.45 0.84
C ARG A 296 -4.96 25.58 1.02
N PHE A 297 -5.07 24.57 1.87
CA PHE A 297 -4.00 23.61 2.10
C PHE A 297 -4.55 22.30 2.67
N ALA A 298 -3.80 21.21 2.53
CA ALA A 298 -4.14 19.92 3.08
C ALA A 298 -2.90 19.27 3.71
N PRO A 299 -3.04 18.54 4.83
CA PRO A 299 -2.01 17.62 5.27
C PRO A 299 -1.88 16.48 4.26
N ILE A 300 -0.65 16.07 4.01
CA ILE A 300 -0.29 14.93 3.17
C ILE A 300 0.76 14.08 3.90
N VAL A 301 0.76 12.79 3.62
CA VAL A 301 1.85 11.87 3.96
C VAL A 301 2.74 11.73 2.74
N GLU A 302 4.05 11.84 2.92
CA GLU A 302 5.00 11.59 1.84
C GLU A 302 5.11 10.09 1.55
N THR A 303 4.47 9.65 0.47
CA THR A 303 4.47 8.25 -0.02
C THR A 303 5.65 7.96 -0.95
N SER A 304 6.82 8.54 -0.65
CA SER A 304 8.00 8.45 -1.53
C SER A 304 8.68 7.09 -1.45
N GLU A 305 8.51 6.35 -0.35
CA GLU A 305 9.04 4.99 -0.23
C GLU A 305 8.22 3.99 -1.07
N PRO A 306 8.79 2.86 -1.50
CA PRO A 306 8.06 1.87 -2.26
C PRO A 306 7.10 1.12 -1.35
N GLY A 307 5.91 0.86 -1.84
CA GLY A 307 4.89 0.16 -1.08
C GLY A 307 3.50 0.46 -1.59
N THR A 308 2.52 -0.16 -0.95
CA THR A 308 1.11 0.08 -1.20
C THR A 308 0.56 0.95 -0.08
N TYR A 309 0.11 2.15 -0.43
CA TYR A 309 -0.43 3.12 0.51
C TYR A 309 -1.95 3.21 0.38
N GLU A 310 -2.63 3.18 1.52
CA GLU A 310 -4.08 3.31 1.58
C GLU A 310 -4.49 4.78 1.76
N LEU A 311 -5.11 5.36 0.73
CA LEU A 311 -5.67 6.72 0.79
C LEU A 311 -7.17 6.64 1.10
N ARG A 312 -7.52 6.46 2.38
CA ARG A 312 -8.93 6.36 2.80
C ARG A 312 -9.69 7.69 2.82
N GLY A 313 -11.01 7.60 2.82
CA GLY A 313 -11.90 8.69 3.18
C GLY A 313 -12.33 8.68 4.63
N THR A 314 -13.07 9.71 5.00
CA THR A 314 -13.58 9.88 6.36
C THR A 314 -14.47 8.70 6.73
N VAL A 315 -14.24 8.16 7.92
CA VAL A 315 -14.94 6.97 8.41
C VAL A 315 -16.43 7.25 8.56
N HIS A 316 -17.26 6.27 8.19
CA HIS A 316 -18.64 6.18 8.62
C HIS A 316 -18.70 5.40 9.94
N ASP A 317 -18.95 6.10 11.05
CA ASP A 317 -19.09 5.52 12.38
C ASP A 317 -20.08 6.32 13.26
N GLU A 318 -20.19 5.98 14.55
CA GLU A 318 -21.09 6.69 15.47
C GLU A 318 -20.65 8.14 15.77
N VAL A 319 -19.39 8.49 15.50
CA VAL A 319 -18.80 9.83 15.71
C VAL A 319 -18.99 10.69 14.46
N PHE A 320 -18.74 10.11 13.29
CA PHE A 320 -18.83 10.67 11.95
C PHE A 320 -19.83 9.85 11.13
N ASP A 321 -21.08 10.28 11.11
CA ASP A 321 -22.16 9.69 10.27
C ASP A 321 -21.98 10.09 8.79
N THR A 322 -20.80 9.77 8.24
CA THR A 322 -20.37 10.19 6.91
C THR A 322 -21.17 9.43 5.87
N THR A 323 -21.99 10.13 5.10
CA THR A 323 -22.81 9.57 4.02
C THR A 323 -22.46 10.13 2.65
N VAL A 324 -21.54 11.10 2.60
CA VAL A 324 -21.08 11.74 1.37
C VAL A 324 -19.57 11.84 1.42
N TRP A 325 -18.92 11.23 0.43
CA TRP A 325 -17.49 11.34 0.19
C TRP A 325 -17.26 12.19 -1.06
N THR A 326 -16.35 13.14 -0.93
CA THR A 326 -15.87 14.05 -1.98
C THR A 326 -14.35 14.21 -1.80
N PRO A 327 -13.61 14.84 -2.72
CA PRO A 327 -12.18 14.99 -2.55
C PRO A 327 -11.76 15.78 -1.28
N PHE A 328 -12.69 16.52 -0.67
CA PHE A 328 -12.49 17.22 0.60
C PHE A 328 -12.35 16.29 1.81
N ASN A 329 -12.92 15.08 1.77
CA ASN A 329 -12.93 14.12 2.86
C ASN A 329 -12.62 12.68 2.40
N PHE A 330 -12.20 12.51 1.14
CA PHE A 330 -11.69 11.26 0.60
C PHE A 330 -10.49 11.57 -0.27
N GLU A 331 -9.29 11.29 0.24
CA GLU A 331 -8.02 11.62 -0.41
C GLU A 331 -7.83 10.88 -1.74
N GLY A 332 -8.40 9.68 -1.87
CA GLY A 332 -8.34 8.91 -3.10
C GLY A 332 -8.99 9.59 -4.31
N PHE A 333 -9.95 10.50 -4.13
CA PHE A 333 -10.55 11.19 -5.27
C PHE A 333 -9.66 12.31 -5.83
N TYR A 334 -9.77 12.52 -7.15
CA TYR A 334 -9.06 13.59 -7.83
C TYR A 334 -9.44 14.98 -7.29
N TYR A 335 -8.42 15.78 -6.99
CA TYR A 335 -8.57 17.18 -6.60
C TYR A 335 -7.40 18.02 -7.12
N ASN A 336 -7.71 19.10 -7.84
CA ASN A 336 -6.73 20.14 -8.13
C ASN A 336 -6.81 21.23 -7.04
N ILE A 337 -5.77 21.29 -6.20
CA ILE A 337 -5.70 22.20 -5.06
C ILE A 337 -5.51 23.66 -5.44
N ASP A 338 -4.89 23.97 -6.58
CA ASP A 338 -4.59 25.33 -7.04
C ASP A 338 -5.84 26.02 -7.60
N GLU A 339 -6.73 25.23 -8.20
CA GLU A 339 -7.95 25.74 -8.82
C GLU A 339 -9.22 25.46 -8.02
N ASN A 340 -9.12 24.68 -6.94
CA ASN A 340 -10.24 24.19 -6.14
C ASN A 340 -11.21 23.31 -6.94
N VAL A 341 -10.67 22.48 -7.82
CA VAL A 341 -11.48 21.66 -8.71
C VAL A 341 -11.63 20.28 -8.13
N SER A 342 -12.87 19.94 -7.76
CA SER A 342 -13.33 18.60 -7.45
C SER A 342 -14.42 18.20 -8.44
N THR A 343 -14.45 16.93 -8.82
CA THR A 343 -15.41 16.43 -9.80
C THR A 343 -16.25 15.28 -9.27
N GLU A 344 -15.69 14.48 -8.35
CA GLU A 344 -16.26 13.20 -7.91
C GLU A 344 -17.05 13.32 -6.60
N SER A 345 -18.06 12.47 -6.45
CA SER A 345 -18.75 12.23 -5.20
C SER A 345 -19.26 10.79 -5.13
N LEU A 346 -19.18 10.19 -3.94
CA LEU A 346 -19.84 8.93 -3.59
C LEU A 346 -20.83 9.23 -2.46
N THR A 347 -22.08 8.81 -2.60
CA THR A 347 -23.16 9.21 -1.69
C THR A 347 -24.07 8.04 -1.36
N LEU A 348 -24.32 7.84 -0.07
CA LEU A 348 -25.43 7.06 0.44
C LEU A 348 -26.68 7.94 0.45
N THR A 349 -27.65 7.62 -0.40
CA THR A 349 -28.90 8.40 -0.51
C THR A 349 -29.94 8.00 0.52
N GLU A 350 -29.75 6.86 1.18
CA GLU A 350 -30.60 6.33 2.24
C GLU A 350 -29.75 5.85 3.43
N ASP A 351 -30.36 5.79 4.62
CA ASP A 351 -29.69 5.30 5.82
C ASP A 351 -29.42 3.79 5.70
N ILE A 352 -28.28 3.33 6.20
CA ILE A 352 -27.93 1.91 6.18
C ILE A 352 -28.78 1.14 7.20
N SER A 353 -29.45 0.07 6.75
CA SER A 353 -30.22 -0.80 7.63
C SER A 353 -29.41 -2.06 8.00
N GLY A 354 -28.91 -2.09 9.24
CA GLY A 354 -28.07 -3.20 9.71
C GLY A 354 -26.66 -3.14 9.11
N ARG A 355 -26.36 -4.06 8.20
CA ARG A 355 -25.04 -4.21 7.53
C ARG A 355 -25.21 -4.42 6.03
N SER A 356 -26.18 -3.74 5.44
CA SER A 356 -26.49 -3.83 4.02
C SER A 356 -26.80 -2.45 3.49
N ILE A 357 -26.17 -2.11 2.37
CA ILE A 357 -26.57 -0.98 1.53
C ILE A 357 -27.60 -1.53 0.54
N ASP A 358 -28.77 -0.91 0.47
CA ASP A 358 -29.85 -1.35 -0.42
C ASP A 358 -29.53 -1.03 -1.89
N ASP A 359 -30.17 -1.73 -2.83
CA ASP A 359 -30.01 -1.51 -4.27
C ASP A 359 -30.27 -0.05 -4.66
N GLU A 360 -29.50 0.48 -5.60
CA GLU A 360 -29.57 1.86 -6.09
C GLU A 360 -29.33 2.99 -5.06
N THR A 361 -28.97 2.69 -3.81
CA THR A 361 -28.82 3.70 -2.73
C THR A 361 -27.40 4.22 -2.54
N LEU A 362 -26.39 3.54 -3.08
CA LEU A 362 -25.03 4.05 -3.21
C LEU A 362 -24.86 4.64 -4.60
N VAL A 363 -24.56 5.92 -4.65
CA VAL A 363 -24.51 6.68 -5.89
C VAL A 363 -23.13 7.30 -6.04
N TYR A 364 -22.45 6.96 -7.13
CA TYR A 364 -21.30 7.70 -7.60
C TYR A 364 -21.74 8.73 -8.65
N SER A 365 -21.17 9.93 -8.59
CA SER A 365 -21.39 10.98 -9.59
C SER A 365 -20.10 11.73 -9.85
N THR A 366 -19.85 12.03 -11.12
CA THR A 366 -18.73 12.88 -11.52
C THR A 366 -19.12 13.82 -12.67
N SER A 367 -18.61 15.05 -12.66
CA SER A 367 -18.91 16.07 -13.66
C SER A 367 -17.64 16.78 -14.13
N PRO A 368 -17.54 17.13 -15.43
CA PRO A 368 -16.41 17.89 -15.94
C PRO A 368 -16.25 19.24 -15.25
N ALA A 369 -15.01 19.64 -15.05
CA ALA A 369 -14.65 20.94 -14.52
C ALA A 369 -13.46 21.53 -15.29
N LEU A 370 -13.41 22.86 -15.36
CA LEU A 370 -12.35 23.57 -16.06
C LEU A 370 -11.09 23.66 -15.21
N VAL A 371 -9.96 23.37 -15.83
CA VAL A 371 -8.61 23.61 -15.33
C VAL A 371 -7.81 24.40 -16.37
N LYS A 372 -6.86 25.21 -15.93
CA LYS A 372 -5.94 25.93 -16.83
C LYS A 372 -4.86 25.01 -17.36
N PHE A 373 -4.35 25.34 -18.53
CA PHE A 373 -3.06 24.82 -18.98
C PHE A 373 -1.95 25.46 -18.17
N GLU A 374 -0.83 24.75 -18.02
CA GLU A 374 0.42 25.34 -17.51
C GLU A 374 0.85 26.53 -18.38
N HIS A 375 0.72 26.39 -19.71
CA HIS A 375 0.86 27.52 -20.62
C HIS A 375 -0.42 28.39 -20.66
N GLU A 376 -0.48 29.39 -19.78
CA GLU A 376 -1.70 30.19 -19.52
C GLU A 376 -2.38 30.80 -20.77
N ASP A 377 -1.62 31.14 -21.82
CA ASP A 377 -2.15 31.76 -23.04
C ASP A 377 -3.08 30.83 -23.85
N TRP A 378 -3.05 29.51 -23.60
CA TRP A 378 -3.96 28.54 -24.21
C TRP A 378 -5.36 28.51 -23.60
N GLY A 379 -5.53 29.10 -22.41
CA GLY A 379 -6.82 29.15 -21.70
C GLY A 379 -7.01 27.96 -20.75
N SER A 380 -8.03 27.15 -21.00
CA SER A 380 -8.43 26.06 -20.10
C SER A 380 -8.91 24.84 -20.88
N TYR A 381 -8.91 23.69 -20.23
CA TYR A 381 -9.52 22.45 -20.70
C TYR A 381 -10.40 21.83 -19.62
N GLU A 382 -11.26 20.90 -19.98
CA GLU A 382 -12.13 20.19 -19.04
C GLU A 382 -11.46 18.89 -18.59
N VAL A 383 -11.42 18.68 -17.28
CA VAL A 383 -11.03 17.43 -16.63
C VAL A 383 -12.21 16.79 -15.93
N ILE A 384 -12.14 15.48 -15.74
CA ILE A 384 -13.09 14.72 -14.94
C ILE A 384 -12.34 13.62 -14.19
N GLY A 385 -12.54 13.54 -12.88
CA GLY A 385 -12.16 12.38 -12.09
C GLY A 385 -13.11 11.22 -12.40
N PHE A 386 -12.58 10.05 -12.71
CA PHE A 386 -13.36 8.84 -12.94
C PHE A 386 -12.70 7.67 -12.21
N MET A 387 -13.39 7.12 -11.22
CA MET A 387 -12.89 6.05 -10.34
C MET A 387 -11.52 6.37 -9.75
N ALA A 388 -11.39 7.57 -9.16
CA ALA A 388 -10.16 8.07 -8.55
C ALA A 388 -8.98 8.39 -9.50
N GLU A 389 -9.20 8.36 -10.83
CA GLU A 389 -8.18 8.78 -11.80
C GLU A 389 -8.60 10.06 -12.56
N LYS A 390 -7.61 10.90 -12.91
CA LYS A 390 -7.80 12.12 -13.70
C LYS A 390 -7.92 11.79 -15.19
N TYR A 391 -8.99 12.22 -15.82
CA TYR A 391 -9.21 12.15 -17.27
C TYR A 391 -9.46 13.53 -17.89
N PHE A 392 -9.14 13.64 -19.18
CA PHE A 392 -9.58 14.70 -20.06
C PHE A 392 -11.05 14.48 -20.46
N ALA A 393 -11.85 15.54 -20.40
CA ALA A 393 -13.28 15.53 -20.71
C ALA A 393 -13.67 16.42 -21.91
N GLY A 394 -12.82 17.38 -22.29
CA GLY A 394 -13.13 18.29 -23.39
C GLY A 394 -12.36 19.60 -23.39
N TYR A 395 -12.72 20.46 -24.34
CA TYR A 395 -12.25 21.83 -24.45
C TYR A 395 -13.44 22.79 -24.43
N PRO A 396 -13.38 23.92 -23.69
CA PRO A 396 -14.33 25.00 -23.84
C PRO A 396 -14.14 25.75 -25.19
N ASP A 397 -15.13 26.59 -25.53
CA ASP A 397 -15.00 27.52 -26.66
C ASP A 397 -13.79 28.45 -26.47
N ASP A 398 -13.16 28.85 -27.58
CA ASP A 398 -12.01 29.78 -27.64
C ASP A 398 -10.70 29.24 -27.02
N THR A 399 -10.60 27.93 -26.75
CA THR A 399 -9.31 27.29 -26.41
C THR A 399 -8.33 27.42 -27.59
N PHE A 400 -7.04 27.60 -27.30
CA PHE A 400 -6.03 27.91 -28.34
C PHE A 400 -6.39 29.15 -29.20
N GLY A 401 -7.22 30.06 -28.66
CA GLY A 401 -7.57 31.35 -29.27
C GLY A 401 -8.58 31.31 -30.43
N ASN A 402 -9.06 30.14 -30.84
CA ASN A 402 -10.02 30.02 -31.96
C ASN A 402 -10.80 28.68 -32.05
N SER A 403 -10.66 27.76 -31.08
CA SER A 403 -11.30 26.45 -31.16
C SER A 403 -12.80 26.50 -30.82
N LYS A 404 -13.54 25.52 -31.33
CA LYS A 404 -14.90 25.25 -30.85
C LYS A 404 -14.81 24.38 -29.60
N SER A 405 -15.83 24.47 -28.75
CA SER A 405 -16.01 23.50 -27.67
C SER A 405 -16.10 22.07 -28.22
N VAL A 406 -15.39 21.18 -27.56
CA VAL A 406 -15.36 19.74 -27.83
C VAL A 406 -15.60 19.03 -26.50
N SER A 407 -16.46 18.01 -26.47
CA SER A 407 -16.69 17.21 -25.27
C SER A 407 -16.57 15.75 -25.66
N VAL A 408 -15.49 15.09 -25.24
CA VAL A 408 -15.26 13.68 -25.55
C VAL A 408 -16.28 12.77 -24.84
N LEU A 409 -16.83 13.23 -23.72
CA LEU A 409 -17.95 12.58 -23.03
C LEU A 409 -19.24 12.53 -23.84
N SER A 410 -19.45 13.47 -24.78
CA SER A 410 -20.63 13.42 -25.67
C SER A 410 -20.58 12.22 -26.61
N ASP A 411 -19.38 11.72 -26.87
CA ASP A 411 -19.10 10.52 -27.65
C ASP A 411 -18.78 9.32 -26.74
N ASN A 412 -19.07 9.43 -25.44
CA ASN A 412 -18.84 8.44 -24.39
C ASN A 412 -17.38 8.00 -24.22
N VAL A 413 -16.44 8.91 -24.43
CA VAL A 413 -15.00 8.62 -24.34
C VAL A 413 -14.33 9.42 -23.23
N LEU A 414 -13.35 8.80 -22.57
CA LEU A 414 -12.39 9.42 -21.66
C LEU A 414 -10.96 9.09 -22.10
N ALA A 415 -10.05 10.05 -22.04
CA ALA A 415 -8.63 9.83 -22.29
C ALA A 415 -7.77 10.51 -21.22
N LYS A 416 -6.55 10.03 -21.02
CA LYS A 416 -5.63 10.59 -20.02
C LYS A 416 -4.94 11.84 -20.56
N VAL A 417 -4.71 12.82 -19.68
CA VAL A 417 -3.75 13.90 -19.96
C VAL A 417 -2.35 13.34 -19.71
N LEU A 418 -1.49 13.38 -20.72
CA LEU A 418 -0.14 12.84 -20.65
C LEU A 418 0.89 13.92 -20.32
N ILE A 419 0.77 15.09 -20.95
CA ILE A 419 1.69 16.22 -20.76
C ILE A 419 0.86 17.50 -20.64
N ASP A 420 1.21 18.32 -19.66
CA ASP A 420 0.77 19.71 -19.47
C ASP A 420 1.96 20.41 -18.79
N ASP A 421 2.80 21.09 -19.56
CA ASP A 421 4.08 21.65 -19.10
C ASP A 421 4.39 22.98 -19.80
N ASP A 422 4.92 23.96 -19.07
CA ASP A 422 5.37 25.26 -19.61
C ASP A 422 6.90 25.45 -19.54
N ASN A 423 7.66 24.39 -19.29
CA ASN A 423 9.10 24.46 -19.13
C ASN A 423 9.80 24.87 -20.43
N LYS A 424 10.65 25.91 -20.35
CA LYS A 424 11.47 26.35 -21.49
C LYS A 424 12.47 25.27 -21.93
N LYS A 425 12.34 24.80 -23.18
CA LYS A 425 13.26 23.84 -23.82
C LYS A 425 13.93 24.48 -25.03
N SER A 426 15.25 24.35 -25.14
CA SER A 426 16.01 24.79 -26.32
C SER A 426 16.28 23.64 -27.28
N MET A 427 15.90 23.83 -28.54
CA MET A 427 15.98 22.84 -29.61
C MET A 427 16.88 23.34 -30.74
N PHE A 428 17.51 22.43 -31.48
CA PHE A 428 18.39 22.76 -32.61
C PHE A 428 17.88 22.06 -33.88
N THR A 429 18.28 22.56 -35.05
CA THR A 429 17.96 21.88 -36.31
C THR A 429 18.43 20.43 -36.29
N GLY A 430 17.50 19.51 -36.56
CA GLY A 430 17.71 18.06 -36.51
C GLY A 430 17.45 17.41 -35.15
N SER A 431 17.11 18.16 -34.09
CA SER A 431 16.65 17.60 -32.81
C SER A 431 15.15 17.31 -32.81
N SER A 432 14.72 16.47 -31.86
CA SER A 432 13.32 16.08 -31.66
C SER A 432 12.91 16.27 -30.19
N LEU A 433 11.74 16.87 -29.98
CA LEU A 433 11.07 16.87 -28.68
C LEU A 433 10.36 15.53 -28.56
N THR A 434 10.77 14.71 -27.60
CA THR A 434 10.10 13.46 -27.29
C THR A 434 8.76 13.77 -26.63
N LEU A 435 7.72 13.10 -27.12
CA LEU A 435 6.36 13.10 -26.60
C LEU A 435 6.00 11.65 -26.25
N ASP A 436 4.88 11.45 -25.58
CA ASP A 436 4.44 10.11 -25.19
C ASP A 436 3.81 9.35 -26.38
N GLU A 437 3.57 8.04 -26.22
CA GLU A 437 2.92 7.18 -27.21
C GLU A 437 3.63 7.15 -28.59
N GLY A 438 4.96 7.25 -28.56
CA GLY A 438 5.80 7.17 -29.76
C GLY A 438 5.80 8.44 -30.62
N TYR A 439 5.20 9.53 -30.13
CA TYR A 439 5.22 10.82 -30.81
C TYR A 439 6.54 11.57 -30.61
N SER A 440 6.92 12.39 -31.60
CA SER A 440 8.03 13.33 -31.48
C SER A 440 7.89 14.50 -32.44
N LEU A 441 8.09 15.72 -31.94
CA LEU A 441 8.10 16.94 -32.77
C LEU A 441 9.53 17.29 -33.17
N ASN A 442 9.84 17.20 -34.46
CA ASN A 442 11.18 17.41 -35.01
C ASN A 442 11.34 18.84 -35.53
N ILE A 443 12.44 19.49 -35.19
CA ILE A 443 12.85 20.75 -35.83
C ILE A 443 13.61 20.40 -37.11
N ALA A 444 12.89 20.34 -38.24
CA ALA A 444 13.47 19.89 -39.50
C ALA A 444 14.45 20.92 -40.08
N GLU A 445 14.04 22.18 -40.16
CA GLU A 445 14.87 23.26 -40.70
C GLU A 445 14.39 24.62 -40.20
N VAL A 446 15.31 25.58 -40.04
CA VAL A 446 14.97 27.00 -39.80
C VAL A 446 15.31 27.78 -41.07
N ASP A 447 14.41 28.66 -41.49
CA ASP A 447 14.58 29.42 -42.72
C ASP A 447 15.81 30.34 -42.66
N VAL A 448 16.27 30.80 -43.83
CA VAL A 448 17.50 31.58 -43.95
C VAL A 448 17.45 32.95 -43.26
N ASN A 449 16.26 33.46 -42.95
CA ASN A 449 16.08 34.72 -42.25
C ASN A 449 15.96 34.53 -40.72
N GLY A 450 15.67 33.31 -40.26
CA GLY A 450 15.38 33.02 -38.86
C GLY A 450 13.96 33.42 -38.44
N ASP A 451 13.06 33.63 -39.39
CA ASP A 451 11.68 34.08 -39.16
C ASP A 451 10.71 32.90 -39.01
N THR A 452 11.01 31.77 -39.67
CA THR A 452 10.11 30.61 -39.74
C THR A 452 10.88 29.30 -39.51
N VAL A 453 10.29 28.35 -38.79
CA VAL A 453 10.78 26.98 -38.63
C VAL A 453 9.85 26.00 -39.34
N TRP A 454 10.43 24.99 -39.98
CA TRP A 454 9.71 23.81 -40.45
C TRP A 454 9.77 22.72 -39.38
N VAL A 455 8.60 22.31 -38.90
CA VAL A 455 8.45 21.23 -37.92
C VAL A 455 7.80 20.01 -38.55
N GLN A 456 8.15 18.82 -38.02
CA GLN A 456 7.54 17.56 -38.44
C GLN A 456 7.17 16.73 -37.20
N LEU A 457 5.88 16.48 -37.02
CA LEU A 457 5.40 15.52 -36.04
C LEU A 457 5.56 14.12 -36.61
N LYS A 458 6.21 13.25 -35.84
CA LYS A 458 6.39 11.84 -36.18
C LYS A 458 5.75 10.96 -35.13
N LYS A 459 5.18 9.85 -35.58
CA LYS A 459 4.76 8.72 -34.75
C LYS A 459 5.52 7.47 -35.18
N ASP A 460 6.20 6.83 -34.24
CA ASP A 460 7.05 5.65 -34.51
C ASP A 460 8.06 5.88 -35.65
N GLY A 461 8.61 7.09 -35.71
CA GLY A 461 9.56 7.53 -36.73
C GLY A 461 8.96 7.89 -38.09
N ASN A 462 7.64 7.72 -38.30
CA ASN A 462 6.95 8.11 -39.54
C ASN A 462 6.34 9.50 -39.39
N VAL A 463 6.51 10.37 -40.39
CA VAL A 463 5.89 11.71 -40.39
C VAL A 463 4.38 11.55 -40.53
N VAL A 464 3.64 12.07 -39.56
CA VAL A 464 2.16 12.09 -39.53
C VAL A 464 1.61 13.48 -39.84
N ASP A 465 2.37 14.54 -39.52
CA ASP A 465 2.00 15.92 -39.83
C ASP A 465 3.24 16.84 -39.94
N GLU A 466 3.10 17.97 -40.62
CA GLU A 466 4.16 18.97 -40.81
C GLU A 466 3.60 20.39 -40.93
N ASP A 467 4.30 21.37 -40.34
CA ASP A 467 3.88 22.78 -40.40
C ASP A 467 5.06 23.76 -40.40
N PHE A 468 4.77 25.03 -40.73
CA PHE A 468 5.71 26.14 -40.76
C PHE A 468 5.31 27.22 -39.75
N LEU A 469 6.07 27.33 -38.67
CA LEU A 469 5.74 28.18 -37.52
C LEU A 469 6.64 29.41 -37.46
N ASN A 470 6.09 30.55 -37.04
CA ASN A 470 6.88 31.72 -36.71
C ASN A 470 7.12 31.76 -35.20
N SER A 471 7.95 32.70 -34.73
CA SER A 471 8.05 32.96 -33.27
C SER A 471 6.69 33.33 -32.69
N ASN A 472 6.45 32.93 -31.44
CA ASN A 472 5.20 33.13 -30.70
C ASN A 472 3.98 32.54 -31.41
N SER A 473 4.11 31.32 -31.93
CA SER A 473 3.04 30.57 -32.62
C SER A 473 2.87 29.18 -32.03
N ASP A 474 1.65 28.66 -32.05
CA ASP A 474 1.35 27.32 -31.57
C ASP A 474 1.32 26.32 -32.72
N TYR A 475 1.95 25.16 -32.52
CA TYR A 475 1.69 23.97 -33.28
C TYR A 475 0.52 23.22 -32.63
N VAL A 476 -0.52 22.89 -33.39
CA VAL A 476 -1.65 22.10 -32.89
C VAL A 476 -1.93 20.97 -33.87
N TYR A 477 -1.79 19.74 -33.39
CA TYR A 477 -2.15 18.53 -34.14
C TYR A 477 -3.53 18.05 -33.70
N GLU A 478 -4.49 18.13 -34.62
CA GLU A 478 -5.87 17.68 -34.41
C GLU A 478 -6.08 16.30 -35.03
N THR A 479 -6.74 15.40 -34.30
CA THR A 479 -7.15 14.08 -34.81
C THR A 479 -8.46 13.64 -34.17
N GLY A 480 -8.97 12.49 -34.60
CA GLY A 480 -10.16 11.90 -33.99
C GLY A 480 -9.82 11.04 -32.77
N LEU A 481 -10.68 11.05 -31.75
CA LEU A 481 -10.60 10.21 -30.56
C LEU A 481 -11.97 9.55 -30.32
N GLY A 482 -12.07 8.26 -30.62
CA GLY A 482 -13.35 7.55 -30.67
C GLY A 482 -14.34 8.24 -31.63
N GLY A 483 -15.46 8.76 -31.11
CA GLY A 483 -16.45 9.50 -31.88
C GLY A 483 -16.17 11.00 -32.03
N ALA A 484 -15.26 11.56 -31.22
CA ALA A 484 -14.93 12.99 -31.27
C ALA A 484 -14.01 13.28 -32.45
N GLU A 485 -14.44 14.16 -33.35
CA GLU A 485 -13.66 14.64 -34.51
C GLU A 485 -12.99 15.99 -34.21
N ASP A 486 -11.92 16.31 -34.96
CA ASP A 486 -11.19 17.58 -34.88
C ASP A 486 -10.71 17.93 -33.45
N LEU A 487 -10.24 16.93 -32.68
CA LEU A 487 -9.76 17.11 -31.31
C LEU A 487 -8.26 17.48 -31.32
N PRO A 488 -7.85 18.65 -30.78
CA PRO A 488 -6.45 18.93 -30.48
C PRO A 488 -5.88 17.84 -29.57
N LEU A 489 -4.98 17.00 -30.08
CA LEU A 489 -4.36 15.92 -29.31
C LEU A 489 -2.99 16.36 -28.75
N ILE A 490 -2.24 17.12 -29.55
CA ILE A 490 -0.92 17.64 -29.19
C ILE A 490 -0.88 19.13 -29.51
N ALA A 491 -0.43 19.94 -28.54
CA ALA A 491 -0.13 21.34 -28.73
C ALA A 491 1.29 21.67 -28.24
N VAL A 492 2.02 22.49 -29.01
CA VAL A 492 3.38 22.91 -28.66
C VAL A 492 3.54 24.40 -28.95
N HIS A 493 3.87 25.20 -27.93
CA HIS A 493 4.08 26.63 -28.08
C HIS A 493 5.53 26.92 -28.45
N LEU A 494 5.72 27.61 -29.57
CA LEU A 494 7.01 28.10 -29.98
C LEU A 494 7.20 29.54 -29.50
N ASP A 495 8.00 29.73 -28.45
CA ASP A 495 8.33 31.04 -27.88
C ASP A 495 9.16 31.86 -28.89
N GLN A 496 10.37 31.37 -29.21
CA GLN A 496 11.34 32.16 -29.97
C GLN A 496 12.15 31.34 -30.97
N ILE A 497 12.39 31.91 -32.16
CA ILE A 497 13.38 31.43 -33.12
C ILE A 497 14.64 32.29 -33.00
N PHE A 498 15.79 31.64 -32.88
CA PHE A 498 17.10 32.28 -32.91
C PHE A 498 17.90 31.76 -34.10
N SER A 499 18.30 32.67 -34.99
CA SER A 499 19.23 32.35 -36.06
C SER A 499 20.60 32.98 -35.81
N GLY A 500 21.60 32.13 -35.58
CA GLY A 500 22.99 32.50 -35.41
C GLY A 500 23.85 32.21 -36.64
N THR A 501 25.09 32.69 -36.65
CA THR A 501 26.03 32.45 -37.77
C THR A 501 26.53 31.00 -37.85
N GLU A 502 26.43 30.26 -36.74
CA GLU A 502 26.93 28.88 -36.62
C GLU A 502 25.80 27.87 -36.33
N THR A 503 24.78 28.28 -35.57
CA THR A 503 23.64 27.44 -35.18
C THR A 503 22.35 28.22 -35.18
N ASN A 504 21.26 27.55 -35.55
CA ASN A 504 19.90 28.01 -35.31
C ASN A 504 19.35 27.26 -34.09
N ALA A 505 18.64 27.97 -33.22
CA ALA A 505 17.97 27.41 -32.06
C ALA A 505 16.49 27.81 -32.07
N VAL A 506 15.64 26.94 -31.53
CA VAL A 506 14.20 27.14 -31.37
C VAL A 506 13.89 26.93 -29.90
N PHE A 507 13.21 27.88 -29.27
CA PHE A 507 12.79 27.80 -27.88
C PHE A 507 11.31 27.43 -27.84
N ILE A 508 11.01 26.37 -27.10
CA ILE A 508 9.65 25.87 -26.84
C ILE A 508 9.34 26.16 -25.37
N GLU A 509 8.12 26.60 -25.08
CA GLU A 509 7.67 26.95 -23.73
C GLU A 509 6.15 26.72 -23.64
N GLY A 510 5.76 25.47 -23.42
CA GLY A 510 4.38 25.02 -23.56
C GLY A 510 4.31 23.73 -24.37
N VAL A 511 3.93 22.64 -23.72
CA VAL A 511 3.65 21.34 -24.33
C VAL A 511 2.40 20.77 -23.67
N PHE A 512 1.44 20.37 -24.48
CA PHE A 512 0.24 19.67 -24.01
C PHE A 512 -0.01 18.45 -24.88
N GLN A 513 -0.35 17.32 -24.26
CA GLN A 513 -0.68 16.06 -24.94
C GLN A 513 -1.76 15.30 -24.18
N ILE A 514 -2.74 14.80 -24.93
CA ILE A 514 -3.72 13.81 -24.47
C ILE A 514 -3.37 12.46 -25.09
N SER A 515 -3.67 11.40 -24.37
CA SER A 515 -3.52 10.01 -24.81
C SER A 515 -4.45 9.71 -25.99
N GLU A 516 -3.92 9.02 -26.99
CA GLU A 516 -4.74 8.45 -28.06
C GLU A 516 -5.43 7.15 -27.63
N ASP A 517 -4.96 6.54 -26.54
CA ASP A 517 -5.63 5.44 -25.87
C ASP A 517 -6.77 6.01 -25.00
N TYR A 518 -7.93 5.37 -25.07
CA TYR A 518 -9.14 5.88 -24.44
C TYR A 518 -10.04 4.79 -23.88
N VAL A 519 -10.85 5.18 -22.90
CA VAL A 519 -11.92 4.37 -22.32
C VAL A 519 -13.21 4.74 -23.03
N GLU A 520 -13.85 3.75 -23.65
CA GLU A 520 -15.20 3.88 -24.21
C GLU A 520 -16.22 3.40 -23.17
N LEU A 521 -17.25 4.19 -22.94
CA LEU A 521 -18.29 3.94 -21.94
C LEU A 521 -19.64 3.70 -22.61
N SER A 522 -20.44 2.84 -22.03
CA SER A 522 -21.81 2.57 -22.43
C SER A 522 -22.73 2.57 -21.21
N GLN A 523 -23.96 3.07 -21.41
CA GLN A 523 -24.98 2.99 -20.38
C GLN A 523 -25.31 1.52 -20.11
N GLY A 524 -25.28 1.14 -18.83
CA GLY A 524 -25.39 -0.24 -18.37
C GLY A 524 -24.06 -0.99 -18.25
N ASP A 525 -22.91 -0.33 -18.46
CA ASP A 525 -21.62 -0.93 -18.13
C ASP A 525 -21.49 -1.09 -16.61
N SER A 526 -21.11 -2.29 -16.16
CA SER A 526 -20.86 -2.60 -14.76
C SER A 526 -19.37 -2.49 -14.44
N PHE A 527 -19.07 -1.90 -13.29
CA PHE A 527 -17.74 -1.71 -12.73
C PHE A 527 -17.77 -2.15 -11.26
N GLY A 528 -17.38 -3.39 -11.01
CA GLY A 528 -17.56 -4.00 -9.69
C GLY A 528 -19.04 -4.07 -9.34
N GLU A 529 -19.39 -3.53 -8.17
CA GLU A 529 -20.76 -3.47 -7.65
C GLU A 529 -21.61 -2.34 -8.28
N MET A 530 -21.00 -1.47 -9.09
CA MET A 530 -21.63 -0.24 -9.60
C MET A 530 -21.96 -0.33 -11.09
N GLU A 531 -23.17 0.05 -11.48
CA GLU A 531 -23.62 0.12 -12.88
C GLU A 531 -23.74 1.58 -13.36
N LEU A 532 -23.28 1.83 -14.59
CA LEU A 532 -23.39 3.12 -15.26
C LEU A 532 -24.84 3.44 -15.64
N SER A 533 -25.48 4.25 -14.81
CA SER A 533 -26.87 4.68 -14.98
C SER A 533 -27.06 5.80 -16.01
N THR A 534 -26.14 6.78 -16.08
CA THR A 534 -26.20 7.88 -17.06
C THR A 534 -24.81 8.37 -17.45
N ILE A 535 -24.62 8.66 -18.74
CA ILE A 535 -23.46 9.37 -19.30
C ILE A 535 -23.95 10.49 -20.23
N SER A 536 -23.31 11.64 -20.15
CA SER A 536 -23.60 12.81 -20.99
C SER A 536 -22.43 13.80 -20.94
N SER A 537 -22.49 14.85 -21.74
CA SER A 537 -21.56 15.98 -21.65
C SER A 537 -21.55 16.68 -20.29
N SER A 538 -22.57 16.49 -19.45
CA SER A 538 -22.62 17.06 -18.08
C SER A 538 -22.03 16.15 -17.00
N GLY A 539 -21.64 14.92 -17.35
CA GLY A 539 -21.03 13.99 -16.41
C GLY A 539 -21.59 12.57 -16.46
N ILE A 540 -21.09 11.76 -15.54
CA ILE A 540 -21.34 10.34 -15.37
C ILE A 540 -22.00 10.10 -14.01
N ARG A 541 -22.95 9.17 -13.96
CA ARG A 541 -23.57 8.71 -12.71
C ARG A 541 -23.65 7.19 -12.71
N MET A 542 -23.19 6.59 -11.63
CA MET A 542 -23.29 5.15 -11.38
C MET A 542 -24.07 4.90 -10.10
N LYS A 543 -24.68 3.72 -10.01
CA LYS A 543 -25.37 3.25 -8.82
C LYS A 543 -25.04 1.79 -8.57
N ASN A 544 -25.12 1.33 -7.33
CA ASN A 544 -25.06 -0.10 -7.09
C ASN A 544 -26.27 -0.81 -7.70
N GLU A 545 -26.04 -1.86 -8.48
CA GLU A 545 -27.10 -2.65 -9.14
C GLU A 545 -27.87 -3.49 -8.12
N ASP A 546 -27.12 -4.17 -7.25
CA ASP A 546 -27.63 -5.02 -6.18
C ASP A 546 -27.27 -4.47 -4.78
N SER A 547 -27.84 -5.07 -3.74
CA SER A 547 -27.52 -4.72 -2.35
C SER A 547 -26.08 -5.12 -2.00
N ILE A 548 -25.33 -4.23 -1.34
CA ILE A 548 -23.93 -4.48 -0.93
C ILE A 548 -23.89 -4.88 0.55
N SER A 549 -23.27 -6.03 0.85
CA SER A 549 -23.12 -6.52 2.22
C SER A 549 -21.89 -5.92 2.92
N LEU A 550 -22.12 -5.22 4.03
CA LEU A 550 -21.08 -4.69 4.92
C LEU A 550 -20.77 -5.70 6.05
N SER A 551 -20.47 -6.93 5.65
CA SER A 551 -20.06 -7.98 6.55
C SER A 551 -18.76 -7.61 7.28
N LYS A 552 -18.62 -8.14 8.49
CA LYS A 552 -17.48 -7.84 9.37
C LYS A 552 -16.15 -8.26 8.74
N GLY A 553 -15.10 -7.45 8.93
CA GLY A 553 -13.75 -7.68 8.41
C GLY A 553 -13.64 -7.67 6.88
N ASN A 554 -14.73 -7.35 6.18
CA ASN A 554 -14.78 -7.53 4.73
C ASN A 554 -14.13 -6.36 4.00
N THR A 555 -13.45 -6.69 2.90
CA THR A 555 -13.03 -5.72 1.88
C THR A 555 -13.94 -5.89 0.66
N ILE A 556 -14.45 -4.79 0.12
CA ILE A 556 -15.43 -4.81 -0.97
C ILE A 556 -14.89 -3.98 -2.13
N ASP A 557 -14.62 -4.63 -3.26
CA ASP A 557 -14.21 -3.96 -4.50
C ASP A 557 -15.42 -3.25 -5.13
N LEU A 558 -15.51 -1.93 -4.93
CA LEU A 558 -16.71 -1.18 -5.29
C LEU A 558 -16.74 -0.86 -6.78
N MET A 559 -15.72 -0.17 -7.30
CA MET A 559 -15.59 0.22 -8.71
C MET A 559 -14.16 0.69 -9.02
N GLY A 560 -13.57 0.20 -10.11
CA GLY A 560 -12.21 0.58 -10.51
C GLY A 560 -11.22 0.43 -9.34
N ASN A 561 -10.58 1.54 -8.95
CA ASN A 561 -9.60 1.58 -7.87
C ASN A 561 -10.22 1.79 -6.46
N ILE A 562 -11.54 1.97 -6.36
CA ILE A 562 -12.23 2.34 -5.13
C ILE A 562 -12.79 1.09 -4.46
N LYS A 563 -12.44 0.91 -3.19
CA LYS A 563 -12.87 -0.21 -2.34
C LYS A 563 -13.53 0.32 -1.06
N PHE A 564 -14.31 -0.51 -0.37
CA PHE A 564 -14.68 -0.30 1.04
C PHE A 564 -13.91 -1.26 1.93
N ARG A 565 -13.47 -0.76 3.10
CA ARG A 565 -13.01 -1.60 4.20
C ARG A 565 -14.02 -1.54 5.35
N VAL A 566 -14.41 -2.69 5.88
CA VAL A 566 -15.42 -2.81 6.94
C VAL A 566 -14.80 -3.43 8.19
N ALA A 567 -15.05 -2.80 9.34
CA ALA A 567 -14.57 -3.26 10.63
C ALA A 567 -15.04 -4.69 10.96
N ASP A 568 -14.16 -5.53 11.51
CA ASP A 568 -14.54 -6.72 12.26
C ASP A 568 -15.01 -6.36 13.67
N ALA A 569 -16.15 -5.67 13.71
CA ALA A 569 -16.75 -5.25 14.97
C ALA A 569 -18.25 -5.51 14.97
N SER A 570 -18.86 -5.51 16.16
CA SER A 570 -20.33 -5.54 16.26
C SER A 570 -20.97 -4.23 15.77
N VAL A 571 -20.34 -3.10 16.06
CA VAL A 571 -20.73 -1.76 15.57
C VAL A 571 -20.31 -1.61 14.12
N LEU A 572 -21.19 -1.07 13.27
CA LEU A 572 -20.87 -0.86 11.85
C LEU A 572 -19.91 0.34 11.72
N ARG A 573 -18.76 0.07 11.13
CA ARG A 573 -17.74 1.06 10.76
C ARG A 573 -17.15 0.68 9.42
N PHE A 574 -17.03 1.64 8.52
CA PHE A 574 -16.40 1.43 7.23
C PHE A 574 -15.95 2.75 6.61
N TYR A 575 -15.07 2.67 5.62
CA TYR A 575 -14.66 3.82 4.82
C TYR A 575 -14.34 3.39 3.38
N PRO A 576 -14.52 4.28 2.38
CA PRO A 576 -13.96 4.07 1.06
C PRO A 576 -12.45 4.33 1.09
N TYR A 577 -11.71 3.61 0.27
CA TYR A 577 -10.28 3.85 0.09
C TYR A 577 -9.84 3.53 -1.33
N VAL A 578 -8.65 4.01 -1.69
CA VAL A 578 -7.89 3.55 -2.86
C VAL A 578 -6.50 3.12 -2.41
N GLU A 579 -5.90 2.20 -3.15
CA GLU A 579 -4.50 1.81 -2.98
C GLU A 579 -3.65 2.54 -4.01
N VAL A 580 -2.56 3.15 -3.57
CA VAL A 580 -1.54 3.76 -4.43
C VAL A 580 -0.25 2.99 -4.26
N GLU A 581 0.28 2.49 -5.36
CA GLU A 581 1.56 1.79 -5.38
C GLU A 581 2.70 2.74 -5.76
N THR A 582 3.70 2.83 -4.89
CA THR A 582 5.00 3.43 -5.21
C THR A 582 5.96 2.28 -5.54
N ALA A 583 6.50 2.24 -6.76
CA ALA A 583 7.28 1.09 -7.23
C ALA A 583 8.74 1.11 -6.76
N ALA A 584 9.27 -0.05 -6.35
CA ALA A 584 10.68 -0.24 -5.93
C ALA A 584 11.71 0.03 -7.05
N GLN A 585 11.27 0.19 -8.30
CA GLN A 585 12.18 0.41 -9.43
C GLN A 585 12.91 1.76 -9.37
N ASP A 586 12.49 2.71 -8.54
CA ASP A 586 13.27 3.94 -8.30
C ASP A 586 14.13 3.88 -7.03
N GLN A 587 14.19 2.71 -6.37
CA GLN A 587 15.04 2.43 -5.22
C GLN A 587 16.50 2.24 -5.63
N LEU A 588 17.37 2.87 -4.84
CA LEU A 588 18.81 2.66 -4.90
C LEU A 588 19.14 1.30 -4.29
N GLU A 589 19.96 0.52 -4.99
CA GLU A 589 20.53 -0.74 -4.53
C GLU A 589 22.03 -0.55 -4.30
N ILE A 590 22.57 -1.20 -3.26
CA ILE A 590 23.98 -1.10 -2.88
C ILE A 590 24.69 -2.44 -3.11
N GLU A 591 25.67 -2.43 -4.02
CA GLU A 591 26.57 -3.57 -4.23
C GLU A 591 27.91 -3.33 -3.55
N THR A 592 28.35 -4.26 -2.71
CA THR A 592 29.62 -4.17 -1.97
C THR A 592 30.15 -5.58 -1.70
N PRO A 593 31.47 -5.78 -1.48
CA PRO A 593 31.97 -7.07 -1.01
C PRO A 593 31.25 -7.54 0.25
N ASP A 594 31.08 -8.86 0.41
CA ASP A 594 30.37 -9.46 1.56
C ASP A 594 30.96 -9.05 2.92
N VAL A 595 32.28 -8.75 2.95
CA VAL A 595 32.98 -8.27 4.14
C VAL A 595 33.97 -7.18 3.74
N LEU A 596 33.98 -6.08 4.49
CA LEU A 596 34.94 -5.00 4.39
C LEU A 596 36.09 -5.20 5.39
N VAL A 597 37.27 -4.64 5.11
CA VAL A 597 38.47 -4.80 5.98
C VAL A 597 39.03 -3.44 6.36
N VAL A 598 39.22 -3.22 7.67
CA VAL A 598 39.79 -1.97 8.20
C VAL A 598 41.11 -1.63 7.50
N GLY A 599 41.18 -0.44 6.90
CA GLY A 599 42.34 0.08 6.20
C GLY A 599 42.58 -0.49 4.79
N GLN A 600 41.67 -1.31 4.26
CA GLN A 600 41.66 -1.77 2.87
C GLN A 600 40.55 -1.07 2.08
N ALA A 601 40.88 -0.56 0.89
CA ALA A 601 39.90 0.07 0.03
C ALA A 601 38.98 -0.98 -0.63
N ALA A 602 37.68 -0.70 -0.65
CA ALA A 602 36.64 -1.46 -1.33
C ALA A 602 35.83 -0.53 -2.24
N GLU A 603 35.24 -1.11 -3.29
CA GLU A 603 34.36 -0.39 -4.22
C GLU A 603 32.91 -0.67 -3.85
N ILE A 604 32.11 0.39 -3.75
CA ILE A 604 30.69 0.36 -3.45
C ILE A 604 29.94 0.81 -4.71
N LEU A 605 29.17 -0.12 -5.26
CA LEU A 605 28.13 -0.06 -6.27
C LEU A 605 26.87 0.68 -5.84
N ALA A 606 26.41 1.75 -6.50
CA ALA A 606 25.00 2.18 -6.41
C ALA A 606 24.28 2.01 -7.75
N THR A 607 23.16 1.28 -7.75
CA THR A 607 22.32 1.02 -8.93
C THR A 607 20.86 1.39 -8.67
N ALA A 608 20.09 1.65 -9.71
CA ALA A 608 18.63 1.67 -9.69
C ALA A 608 18.16 1.08 -11.02
N ARG A 609 17.14 0.21 -11.00
CA ARG A 609 16.71 -0.56 -12.18
C ARG A 609 17.85 -1.36 -12.82
N ASN A 610 18.79 -1.88 -12.02
CA ASN A 610 20.04 -2.51 -12.49
C ASN A 610 20.93 -1.61 -13.38
N VAL A 611 20.81 -0.29 -13.25
CA VAL A 611 21.64 0.71 -13.94
C VAL A 611 22.41 1.52 -12.91
N SER A 612 23.72 1.70 -13.11
CA SER A 612 24.56 2.52 -12.24
C SER A 612 24.04 3.95 -12.13
N VAL A 613 23.94 4.47 -10.90
CA VAL A 613 23.45 5.82 -10.62
C VAL A 613 24.58 6.69 -10.08
N SER A 614 24.89 7.77 -10.80
CA SER A 614 25.89 8.75 -10.38
C SER A 614 25.35 9.71 -9.31
N GLU A 615 26.25 10.37 -8.57
CA GLU A 615 25.89 11.39 -7.57
C GLU A 615 24.93 10.88 -6.47
N VAL A 616 25.05 9.61 -6.10
CA VAL A 616 24.36 9.03 -4.93
C VAL A 616 25.21 9.30 -3.71
N GLU A 617 24.65 9.89 -2.66
CA GLU A 617 25.32 10.05 -1.36
C GLU A 617 25.22 8.75 -0.56
N LEU A 618 26.36 8.23 -0.12
CA LEU A 618 26.46 7.01 0.66
C LEU A 618 26.80 7.35 2.12
N PHE A 619 26.17 6.64 3.06
CA PHE A 619 26.43 6.74 4.49
C PHE A 619 26.77 5.36 5.05
N LEU A 620 27.63 5.33 6.07
CA LEU A 620 27.82 4.17 6.93
C LEU A 620 27.22 4.55 8.29
N ASP A 621 26.14 3.86 8.67
CA ASP A 621 25.15 4.32 9.64
C ASP A 621 24.70 5.76 9.32
N ASP A 622 24.97 6.71 10.22
CA ASP A 622 24.64 8.14 10.06
C ASP A 622 25.80 8.99 9.49
N GLU A 623 26.97 8.41 9.24
CA GLU A 623 28.14 9.15 8.75
C GLU A 623 28.26 9.09 7.22
N SER A 624 28.15 10.24 6.55
CA SER A 624 28.37 10.36 5.10
C SER A 624 29.80 9.96 4.72
N ILE A 625 29.93 8.94 3.87
CA ILE A 625 31.22 8.39 3.40
C ILE A 625 31.60 8.89 2.00
N GLY A 626 30.69 9.59 1.30
CA GLY A 626 30.96 10.27 0.04
C GLY A 626 29.87 10.07 -1.01
N THR A 627 30.13 10.54 -2.23
CA THR A 627 29.19 10.41 -3.36
C THR A 627 29.75 9.54 -4.49
N THR A 628 28.87 8.80 -5.18
CA THR A 628 29.26 7.96 -6.32
C THR A 628 29.67 8.79 -7.55
N GLY A 629 30.62 8.26 -8.32
CA GLY A 629 31.07 8.84 -9.59
C GLY A 629 30.10 8.59 -10.75
N ASP A 630 30.48 9.01 -11.97
CA ASP A 630 29.68 8.84 -13.19
C ASP A 630 29.37 7.36 -13.54
N ASP A 631 30.18 6.42 -13.02
CA ASP A 631 29.99 4.97 -13.16
C ASP A 631 29.19 4.35 -12.01
N GLY A 632 28.64 5.18 -11.11
CA GLY A 632 27.87 4.77 -9.94
C GLY A 632 28.72 4.16 -8.82
N THR A 633 30.05 4.28 -8.87
CA THR A 633 30.93 3.69 -7.84
C THR A 633 31.49 4.71 -6.85
N LEU A 634 31.69 4.29 -5.60
CA LEU A 634 32.49 4.99 -4.59
C LEU A 634 33.57 4.04 -4.05
N THR A 635 34.82 4.50 -3.99
CA THR A 635 35.87 3.77 -3.26
C THR A 635 35.89 4.21 -1.80
N TYR A 636 35.57 3.29 -0.89
CA TYR A 636 35.57 3.52 0.55
C TYR A 636 36.68 2.74 1.25
N THR A 637 37.18 3.23 2.38
CA THR A 637 38.18 2.53 3.22
C THR A 637 37.73 2.64 4.67
N PRO A 638 37.17 1.57 5.26
CA PRO A 638 36.67 1.63 6.62
C PRO A 638 37.81 1.78 7.63
N THR A 639 37.51 2.43 8.74
CA THR A 639 38.47 2.72 9.82
C THR A 639 38.16 2.03 11.13
N GLU A 640 36.93 1.54 11.31
CA GLU A 640 36.44 0.91 12.52
C GLU A 640 35.91 -0.50 12.19
N GLU A 641 36.06 -1.43 13.14
CA GLU A 641 35.54 -2.79 13.05
C GLU A 641 34.14 -2.85 13.67
N GLY A 642 33.27 -3.70 13.13
CA GLY A 642 31.88 -3.82 13.57
C GLY A 642 30.95 -4.26 12.45
N SER A 643 29.67 -4.45 12.79
CA SER A 643 28.58 -4.51 11.83
C SER A 643 28.01 -3.10 11.66
N PHE A 644 27.72 -2.71 10.43
CA PHE A 644 27.25 -1.37 10.07
C PHE A 644 26.17 -1.47 9.00
N THR A 645 25.30 -0.47 8.90
CA THR A 645 24.34 -0.34 7.80
C THR A 645 24.85 0.67 6.78
N LEU A 646 25.08 0.25 5.55
CA LEU A 646 25.32 1.16 4.43
C LEU A 646 23.99 1.71 3.93
N SER A 647 23.86 3.02 3.77
CA SER A 647 22.69 3.64 3.15
C SER A 647 23.06 4.51 1.95
N ALA A 648 22.14 4.66 1.02
CA ALA A 648 22.29 5.38 -0.25
C ALA A 648 21.13 6.35 -0.43
N SER A 649 21.40 7.62 -0.72
CA SER A 649 20.39 8.66 -0.89
C SER A 649 20.66 9.55 -2.10
N LYS A 650 19.61 9.90 -2.84
CA LYS A 650 19.65 10.86 -3.94
C LYS A 650 18.26 11.43 -4.22
N ALA A 651 18.15 12.74 -4.39
CA ALA A 651 16.89 13.39 -4.74
C ALA A 651 16.30 12.81 -6.06
N GLY A 652 15.00 12.51 -6.03
CA GLY A 652 14.30 11.86 -7.15
C GLY A 652 14.52 10.33 -7.24
N TYR A 653 15.22 9.75 -6.27
CA TYR A 653 15.34 8.31 -6.06
C TYR A 653 14.91 7.99 -4.63
N ILE A 654 14.53 6.73 -4.43
CA ILE A 654 14.24 6.18 -3.12
C ILE A 654 15.55 5.66 -2.52
N SER A 655 15.79 5.91 -1.23
CA SER A 655 17.00 5.45 -0.56
C SER A 655 17.08 3.92 -0.47
N GLY A 656 18.32 3.41 -0.49
CA GLY A 656 18.63 2.00 -0.31
C GLY A 656 19.44 1.77 0.95
N THR A 657 19.32 0.60 1.57
CA THR A 657 20.17 0.18 2.69
C THR A 657 20.72 -1.24 2.46
N ARG A 658 21.86 -1.54 3.11
CA ARG A 658 22.48 -2.87 3.12
C ARG A 658 23.40 -3.02 4.33
N ASP A 659 23.28 -4.10 5.08
CA ASP A 659 24.21 -4.38 6.17
C ASP A 659 25.56 -4.90 5.67
N VAL A 660 26.62 -4.49 6.36
CA VAL A 660 28.00 -4.87 6.08
C VAL A 660 28.81 -5.14 7.33
N ASP A 661 29.54 -6.25 7.30
CA ASP A 661 30.56 -6.55 8.30
C ASP A 661 31.89 -5.90 7.93
N VAL A 662 32.50 -5.20 8.88
CA VAL A 662 33.87 -4.70 8.78
C VAL A 662 34.77 -5.43 9.78
N VAL A 663 35.73 -6.19 9.28
CA VAL A 663 36.70 -6.93 10.10
C VAL A 663 38.03 -6.21 10.23
N GLY A 664 38.73 -6.45 11.34
CA GLY A 664 40.06 -5.90 11.60
C GLY A 664 41.12 -6.29 10.56
N ALA A 665 42.13 -5.43 10.38
CA ALA A 665 43.19 -5.68 9.40
C ALA A 665 43.95 -7.00 9.65
N GLY A 666 43.86 -7.93 8.70
CA GLY A 666 44.51 -9.25 8.77
C GLY A 666 43.70 -10.32 9.49
N VAL A 667 42.45 -10.01 9.88
CA VAL A 667 41.43 -10.98 10.28
C VAL A 667 40.80 -11.58 9.02
N LEU A 668 40.51 -12.88 9.05
CA LEU A 668 39.78 -13.58 7.99
C LEU A 668 38.49 -14.11 8.59
N LYS A 669 37.34 -13.77 8.01
CA LYS A 669 36.04 -14.36 8.35
C LYS A 669 35.77 -15.54 7.43
N LEU A 670 35.10 -16.57 7.92
CA LEU A 670 34.62 -17.66 7.09
C LEU A 670 33.35 -17.21 6.36
N LEU A 671 33.26 -17.48 5.06
CA LEU A 671 32.06 -17.29 4.26
C LEU A 671 31.50 -18.66 3.88
N LEU A 672 30.19 -18.83 4.00
CA LEU A 672 29.51 -20.09 3.68
C LEU A 672 28.60 -19.89 2.47
N SER A 673 28.50 -20.94 1.65
CA SER A 673 27.50 -21.04 0.60
C SER A 673 27.01 -22.48 0.51
N VAL A 674 25.71 -22.66 0.26
CA VAL A 674 25.06 -23.97 0.24
C VAL A 674 24.50 -24.25 -1.15
N SER A 675 24.67 -25.47 -1.64
CA SER A 675 24.20 -25.89 -2.97
C SER A 675 23.53 -27.28 -2.91
N PRO A 676 22.30 -27.44 -3.43
CA PRO A 676 21.43 -26.38 -3.96
C PRO A 676 21.04 -25.37 -2.86
N GLU A 677 20.70 -24.15 -3.28
CA GLU A 677 20.30 -23.06 -2.37
C GLU A 677 18.98 -23.39 -1.66
N THR A 678 18.04 -23.99 -2.39
CA THR A 678 16.83 -24.61 -1.83
C THR A 678 17.02 -26.12 -1.72
N ALA A 679 16.87 -26.65 -0.51
CA ALA A 679 16.99 -28.08 -0.24
C ALA A 679 15.62 -28.70 0.07
N ARG A 680 15.47 -29.98 -0.23
CA ARG A 680 14.34 -30.81 0.20
C ARG A 680 14.78 -31.82 1.22
N ILE A 681 13.83 -32.30 2.02
CA ILE A 681 14.08 -33.47 2.86
C ILE A 681 14.59 -34.64 2.00
N GLY A 682 15.70 -35.23 2.44
CA GLY A 682 16.40 -36.31 1.74
C GLY A 682 17.43 -35.84 0.70
N ASP A 683 17.52 -34.54 0.39
CA ASP A 683 18.56 -34.03 -0.50
C ASP A 683 19.95 -34.06 0.16
N GLN A 684 20.96 -34.27 -0.68
CA GLN A 684 22.35 -34.07 -0.28
C GLN A 684 22.77 -32.65 -0.66
N ILE A 685 22.98 -31.80 0.34
CA ILE A 685 23.51 -30.46 0.17
C ILE A 685 25.04 -30.45 0.25
N THR A 686 25.66 -29.49 -0.44
CA THR A 686 27.09 -29.20 -0.38
C THR A 686 27.28 -27.84 0.28
N ILE A 687 27.97 -27.82 1.41
CA ILE A 687 28.34 -26.60 2.14
C ILE A 687 29.78 -26.26 1.77
N LYS A 688 30.00 -25.08 1.20
CA LYS A 688 31.33 -24.59 0.79
C LYS A 688 31.75 -23.45 1.70
N VAL A 689 32.95 -23.55 2.25
CA VAL A 689 33.55 -22.57 3.15
C VAL A 689 34.74 -21.89 2.47
N THR A 690 34.75 -20.56 2.41
CA THR A 690 35.83 -19.73 1.86
C THR A 690 36.31 -18.67 2.86
N ASP A 691 37.48 -18.08 2.61
CA ASP A 691 37.95 -16.91 3.37
C ASP A 691 37.37 -15.61 2.80
N SER A 692 37.13 -14.63 3.68
CA SER A 692 36.49 -13.36 3.32
C SER A 692 37.29 -12.44 2.40
N VAL A 693 38.58 -12.67 2.18
CA VAL A 693 39.45 -11.72 1.45
C VAL A 693 39.73 -12.16 0.02
N GLU A 694 40.16 -13.41 -0.15
CA GLU A 694 40.53 -13.96 -1.46
C GLU A 694 39.52 -15.00 -1.98
N ASN A 695 38.43 -15.24 -1.24
CA ASN A 695 37.42 -16.26 -1.54
C ASN A 695 38.06 -17.64 -1.78
N LYS A 696 39.19 -17.93 -1.11
CA LYS A 696 39.87 -19.22 -1.26
C LYS A 696 39.19 -20.26 -0.40
N PRO A 697 39.07 -21.50 -0.89
CA PRO A 697 38.48 -22.56 -0.10
C PRO A 697 39.26 -22.85 1.19
N VAL A 698 38.55 -22.93 2.31
CA VAL A 698 39.12 -23.19 3.63
C VAL A 698 38.98 -24.67 3.95
N SER A 699 40.11 -25.39 4.04
CA SER A 699 40.15 -26.81 4.34
C SER A 699 40.25 -27.13 5.83
N GLY A 700 39.56 -28.19 6.26
CA GLY A 700 39.51 -28.68 7.62
C GLY A 700 38.76 -27.75 8.58
N ALA A 701 37.83 -26.95 8.09
CA ALA A 701 36.88 -26.21 8.91
C ALA A 701 35.85 -27.20 9.49
N ASP A 702 35.48 -26.98 10.75
CA ASP A 702 34.36 -27.69 11.38
C ASP A 702 33.07 -26.99 10.92
N VAL A 703 32.08 -27.75 10.47
CA VAL A 703 30.78 -27.23 10.03
C VAL A 703 29.70 -27.80 10.94
N TYR A 704 28.70 -26.98 11.26
CA TYR A 704 27.55 -27.33 12.07
C TYR A 704 26.28 -27.00 11.30
N PHE A 705 25.29 -27.90 11.35
CA PHE A 705 23.99 -27.74 10.70
C PHE A 705 22.91 -27.87 11.77
N GLY A 706 22.16 -26.79 12.04
CA GLY A 706 21.19 -26.76 13.14
C GLY A 706 21.83 -27.05 14.51
N GLY A 707 23.01 -26.47 14.74
CA GLY A 707 23.83 -26.72 15.93
C GLY A 707 24.52 -28.10 15.99
N GLN A 708 24.16 -29.04 15.11
CA GLN A 708 24.79 -30.36 15.07
C GLN A 708 26.05 -30.37 14.22
N LYS A 709 27.17 -30.80 14.82
CA LYS A 709 28.44 -30.91 14.09
C LYS A 709 28.36 -31.94 12.98
N VAL A 710 28.66 -31.53 11.74
CA VAL A 710 28.80 -32.42 10.59
C VAL A 710 30.00 -33.35 10.82
N GLU A 711 29.84 -34.65 10.54
CA GLU A 711 30.85 -35.67 10.86
C GLU A 711 32.22 -35.40 10.21
N GLU A 712 32.20 -34.90 8.98
CA GLU A 712 33.40 -34.59 8.19
C GLU A 712 33.74 -33.09 8.27
N GLN A 713 35.05 -32.79 8.25
CA GLN A 713 35.51 -31.42 8.06
C GLN A 713 35.62 -31.09 6.57
N THR A 714 35.69 -29.81 6.23
CA THR A 714 35.81 -29.40 4.82
C THR A 714 37.04 -29.99 4.11
N GLY A 715 36.83 -30.42 2.87
CA GLY A 715 37.86 -30.96 1.98
C GLY A 715 38.88 -29.90 1.52
N THR A 716 39.79 -30.31 0.64
CA THR A 716 40.80 -29.38 0.08
C THR A 716 40.20 -28.32 -0.85
N ASP A 717 39.00 -28.57 -1.36
CA ASP A 717 38.18 -27.63 -2.13
C ASP A 717 37.22 -26.81 -1.26
N GLY A 718 37.38 -26.88 0.08
CA GLY A 718 36.59 -26.15 1.06
C GLY A 718 35.16 -26.65 1.22
N THR A 719 34.83 -27.83 0.68
CA THR A 719 33.45 -28.34 0.71
C THR A 719 33.25 -29.49 1.70
N VAL A 720 32.04 -29.62 2.22
CA VAL A 720 31.54 -30.79 2.96
C VAL A 720 30.10 -31.08 2.51
N SER A 721 29.69 -32.34 2.51
CA SER A 721 28.31 -32.72 2.18
C SER A 721 27.51 -33.03 3.44
N TYR A 722 26.23 -32.68 3.42
CA TYR A 722 25.26 -32.97 4.48
C TYR A 722 23.97 -33.52 3.85
N TRP A 723 23.28 -34.42 4.56
CA TRP A 723 21.98 -34.92 4.13
C TRP A 723 20.90 -34.22 4.94
N ALA A 724 20.02 -33.48 4.29
CA ALA A 724 18.91 -32.83 4.96
C ALA A 724 17.89 -33.89 5.41
N THR A 725 17.73 -34.11 6.71
CA THR A 725 16.92 -35.22 7.24
C THR A 725 15.56 -34.82 7.78
N ALA A 726 15.33 -33.54 8.00
CA ALA A 726 14.07 -32.97 8.45
C ALA A 726 13.88 -31.62 7.75
N PRO A 727 12.63 -31.17 7.56
CA PRO A 727 12.35 -29.86 7.02
C PRO A 727 12.55 -28.77 8.08
N GLY A 728 12.47 -27.52 7.67
CA GLY A 728 12.63 -26.34 8.51
C GLY A 728 13.83 -25.50 8.09
N THR A 729 13.99 -24.38 8.79
CA THR A 729 15.05 -23.41 8.56
C THR A 729 16.21 -23.71 9.51
N TYR A 730 17.43 -23.80 8.99
CA TYR A 730 18.61 -24.22 9.74
C TYR A 730 19.74 -23.20 9.63
N THR A 731 20.23 -22.74 10.77
CA THR A 731 21.52 -22.03 10.82
C THR A 731 22.65 -23.03 10.56
N VAL A 732 23.49 -22.71 9.58
CA VAL A 732 24.70 -23.44 9.23
C VAL A 732 25.89 -22.56 9.53
N ASN A 733 26.72 -22.98 10.49
CA ASN A 733 27.93 -22.23 10.84
C ASN A 733 29.20 -23.04 10.60
N ALA A 734 30.31 -22.34 10.41
CA ALA A 734 31.63 -22.94 10.27
C ALA A 734 32.63 -22.28 11.22
N THR A 735 33.49 -23.11 11.82
CA THR A 735 34.55 -22.65 12.72
C THR A 735 35.91 -23.18 12.29
N LYS A 736 36.94 -22.33 12.40
CA LYS A 736 38.32 -22.69 12.11
C LYS A 736 39.28 -21.82 12.91
N THR A 737 40.22 -22.43 13.61
CA THR A 737 41.27 -21.67 14.31
C THR A 737 42.01 -20.72 13.35
N GLY A 738 42.05 -19.44 13.71
CA GLY A 738 42.67 -18.38 12.90
C GLY A 738 41.71 -17.66 11.95
N TYR A 739 40.42 -18.01 12.01
CA TYR A 739 39.34 -17.31 11.33
C TYR A 739 38.28 -16.90 12.35
N GLU A 740 37.56 -15.82 12.06
CA GLU A 740 36.26 -15.56 12.67
C GLU A 740 35.23 -16.52 12.09
N GLU A 741 34.26 -16.88 12.93
CA GLU A 741 33.19 -17.80 12.57
C GLU A 741 32.32 -17.17 11.48
N GLY A 742 31.74 -18.02 10.65
CA GLY A 742 30.81 -17.60 9.61
C GLY A 742 29.55 -18.44 9.71
N GLU A 743 28.44 -17.86 9.29
CA GLU A 743 27.16 -18.55 9.26
C GLU A 743 26.36 -18.20 8.01
N THR A 744 25.34 -19.01 7.74
CA THR A 744 24.34 -18.82 6.68
C THR A 744 23.09 -19.59 7.09
N ILE A 745 21.94 -19.16 6.58
CA ILE A 745 20.67 -19.87 6.77
C ILE A 745 20.44 -20.83 5.59
N VAL A 746 19.84 -21.98 5.86
CA VAL A 746 19.40 -22.96 4.83
C VAL A 746 17.98 -23.38 5.12
N GLU A 747 17.10 -23.20 4.15
CA GLU A 747 15.74 -23.73 4.20
C GLU A 747 15.68 -25.14 3.60
N VAL A 748 15.13 -26.07 4.39
CA VAL A 748 14.81 -27.42 3.93
C VAL A 748 13.30 -27.54 3.85
N SER A 749 12.78 -27.63 2.63
CA SER A 749 11.35 -27.80 2.38
C SER A 749 10.89 -29.24 2.60
N GLU A 750 9.67 -29.39 3.14
CA GLU A 750 8.95 -30.67 3.14
C GLU A 750 8.33 -30.92 1.78
N ASP A 751 8.26 -32.18 1.35
CA ASP A 751 7.50 -32.58 0.18
C ASP A 751 5.99 -32.55 0.50
N LYS A 752 5.30 -31.45 0.16
CA LYS A 752 3.84 -31.32 0.33
C LYS A 752 3.15 -30.78 -0.92
N ALA A 753 1.96 -31.30 -1.19
CA ALA A 753 1.01 -30.68 -2.10
C ALA A 753 0.08 -29.79 -1.29
N VAL A 754 -0.06 -28.52 -1.69
CA VAL A 754 -0.90 -27.51 -1.02
C VAL A 754 -1.88 -27.04 -2.07
N PHE A 755 -3.18 -27.00 -1.77
CA PHE A 755 -4.22 -26.66 -2.74
C PHE A 755 -4.96 -25.42 -2.29
N GLU A 756 -4.98 -24.40 -3.14
CA GLU A 756 -5.67 -23.14 -2.93
C GLU A 756 -6.80 -22.96 -3.95
N TYR A 757 -7.85 -22.27 -3.52
CA TYR A 757 -9.04 -21.98 -4.31
C TYR A 757 -9.08 -20.50 -4.68
N SER A 758 -9.43 -20.20 -5.92
CA SER A 758 -9.58 -18.83 -6.42
C SER A 758 -10.62 -18.78 -7.54
N ASP A 759 -10.92 -17.58 -8.05
CA ASP A 759 -11.85 -17.37 -9.17
C ASP A 759 -13.22 -18.03 -8.97
N PHE A 760 -13.73 -18.01 -7.74
CA PHE A 760 -15.02 -18.58 -7.39
C PHE A 760 -16.16 -17.80 -8.06
N SER A 761 -17.07 -18.50 -8.76
CA SER A 761 -18.20 -17.87 -9.42
C SER A 761 -19.45 -18.75 -9.41
N ILE A 762 -20.61 -18.12 -9.35
CA ILE A 762 -21.93 -18.76 -9.38
C ILE A 762 -22.74 -18.14 -10.51
N GLU A 763 -23.12 -18.93 -11.51
CA GLU A 763 -23.84 -18.46 -12.69
C GLU A 763 -25.02 -19.36 -13.07
N PRO A 764 -26.25 -18.82 -13.20
CA PRO A 764 -26.65 -17.44 -12.88
C PRO A 764 -26.95 -17.24 -11.37
N ALA A 765 -26.89 -16.00 -10.88
CA ALA A 765 -27.16 -15.65 -9.47
C ALA A 765 -28.63 -15.86 -9.03
N SER A 766 -29.57 -16.00 -9.98
CA SER A 766 -30.97 -16.32 -9.71
C SER A 766 -31.56 -17.25 -10.78
N VAL A 767 -32.28 -18.29 -10.35
CA VAL A 767 -32.94 -19.29 -11.21
C VAL A 767 -34.40 -19.55 -10.81
N GLU A 768 -35.22 -20.07 -11.72
CA GLU A 768 -36.51 -20.65 -11.33
C GLU A 768 -36.32 -22.04 -10.70
N GLY A 769 -37.17 -22.40 -9.73
CA GLY A 769 -37.13 -23.73 -9.11
C GLY A 769 -37.15 -24.87 -10.13
N GLY A 770 -36.09 -25.68 -10.14
CA GLY A 770 -35.84 -26.78 -11.06
C GLY A 770 -34.83 -26.50 -12.18
N ASP A 771 -34.36 -25.26 -12.33
CA ASP A 771 -33.26 -24.90 -13.23
C ASP A 771 -31.90 -25.02 -12.54
N ALA A 772 -30.86 -25.28 -13.33
CA ALA A 772 -29.51 -25.54 -12.83
C ALA A 772 -28.69 -24.24 -12.70
N VAL A 773 -27.87 -24.19 -11.66
CA VAL A 773 -26.83 -23.18 -11.43
C VAL A 773 -25.47 -23.83 -11.62
N THR A 774 -24.55 -23.11 -12.25
CA THR A 774 -23.16 -23.53 -12.46
C THR A 774 -22.29 -22.87 -11.42
N ILE A 775 -21.45 -23.64 -10.73
CA ILE A 775 -20.50 -23.14 -9.74
C ILE A 775 -19.10 -23.50 -10.22
N ARG A 776 -18.22 -22.51 -10.38
CA ARG A 776 -16.84 -22.71 -10.82
C ARG A 776 -15.88 -22.25 -9.75
N VAL A 777 -14.75 -22.96 -9.66
CA VAL A 777 -13.61 -22.57 -8.84
C VAL A 777 -12.32 -22.97 -9.54
N LYS A 778 -11.30 -22.13 -9.49
CA LYS A 778 -9.94 -22.49 -9.88
C LYS A 778 -9.25 -23.12 -8.67
N VAL A 779 -8.67 -24.30 -8.90
CA VAL A 779 -7.90 -25.05 -7.89
C VAL A 779 -6.45 -25.07 -8.36
N GLU A 780 -5.54 -24.61 -7.51
CA GLU A 780 -4.12 -24.54 -7.80
C GLU A 780 -3.31 -25.33 -6.77
N ASN A 781 -2.37 -26.17 -7.23
CA ASN A 781 -1.42 -26.82 -6.34
C ASN A 781 -0.21 -25.89 -6.15
N THR A 782 -0.23 -25.08 -5.09
CA THR A 782 0.87 -24.19 -4.67
C THR A 782 2.00 -24.93 -3.94
N GLY A 783 1.82 -26.23 -3.68
CA GLY A 783 2.85 -27.10 -3.11
C GLY A 783 4.00 -27.42 -4.08
N ASN A 784 5.03 -28.09 -3.56
CA ASN A 784 6.28 -28.40 -4.28
C ASN A 784 6.33 -29.81 -4.87
N ILE A 785 5.33 -30.64 -4.60
CA ILE A 785 5.14 -31.97 -5.21
C ILE A 785 3.76 -32.12 -5.83
N ALA A 786 3.60 -33.12 -6.70
CA ALA A 786 2.29 -33.51 -7.21
C ALA A 786 1.40 -34.08 -6.09
N GLY A 787 0.12 -33.75 -6.13
CA GLY A 787 -0.86 -34.22 -5.16
C GLY A 787 -2.21 -34.52 -5.78
N GLU A 788 -3.10 -35.05 -4.94
CA GLU A 788 -4.52 -35.18 -5.23
C GLU A 788 -5.33 -34.40 -4.18
N ASN A 789 -6.37 -33.70 -4.62
CA ASN A 789 -7.29 -32.96 -3.77
C ASN A 789 -8.74 -33.32 -4.13
N GLU A 790 -9.58 -33.55 -3.11
CA GLU A 790 -11.02 -33.74 -3.30
C GLU A 790 -11.73 -32.41 -3.07
N VAL A 791 -12.20 -31.81 -4.16
CA VAL A 791 -12.94 -30.56 -4.17
C VAL A 791 -14.39 -30.90 -3.86
N GLU A 792 -14.90 -30.49 -2.70
CA GLU A 792 -16.25 -30.77 -2.25
C GLU A 792 -17.13 -29.52 -2.39
N LEU A 793 -18.30 -29.68 -3.03
CA LEU A 793 -19.35 -28.67 -3.11
C LEU A 793 -20.34 -28.89 -1.96
N LEU A 794 -20.50 -27.89 -1.09
CA LEU A 794 -21.52 -27.87 -0.06
C LEU A 794 -22.63 -26.88 -0.43
N VAL A 795 -23.88 -27.26 -0.16
CA VAL A 795 -25.05 -26.37 -0.30
C VAL A 795 -25.76 -26.31 1.04
N ASN A 796 -25.87 -25.12 1.62
CA ASN A 796 -26.37 -24.86 2.98
C ASN A 796 -25.66 -25.72 4.05
N GLY A 797 -24.36 -25.91 3.90
CA GLY A 797 -23.52 -26.70 4.81
C GLY A 797 -23.64 -28.23 4.65
N GLU A 798 -24.37 -28.72 3.64
CA GLU A 798 -24.46 -30.17 3.34
C GLU A 798 -23.72 -30.49 2.03
N PRO A 799 -22.85 -31.52 2.00
CA PRO A 799 -22.12 -31.89 0.80
C PRO A 799 -23.06 -32.50 -0.26
N VAL A 800 -23.02 -31.94 -1.48
CA VAL A 800 -23.89 -32.35 -2.59
C VAL A 800 -23.15 -33.05 -3.73
N GLU A 801 -21.90 -32.67 -4.00
CA GLU A 801 -21.05 -33.24 -5.06
C GLU A 801 -19.57 -33.07 -4.70
N SER A 802 -18.69 -33.94 -5.20
CA SER A 802 -17.24 -33.78 -5.09
C SER A 802 -16.51 -34.22 -6.36
N GLU A 803 -15.38 -33.59 -6.66
CA GLU A 803 -14.49 -33.95 -7.76
C GLU A 803 -13.03 -34.06 -7.26
N THR A 804 -12.37 -35.18 -7.54
CA THR A 804 -10.94 -35.33 -7.22
C THR A 804 -10.07 -34.84 -8.36
N VAL A 805 -9.22 -33.85 -8.09
CA VAL A 805 -8.21 -33.33 -9.03
C VAL A 805 -6.83 -33.84 -8.66
N SER A 806 -6.02 -34.13 -9.67
CA SER A 806 -4.60 -34.45 -9.50
C SER A 806 -3.77 -33.43 -10.25
N LEU A 807 -2.94 -32.69 -9.53
CA LEU A 807 -2.18 -31.55 -10.06
C LEU A 807 -0.69 -31.73 -9.74
N GLU A 808 0.14 -31.42 -10.73
CA GLU A 808 1.58 -31.24 -10.50
C GLU A 808 1.81 -29.91 -9.75
N ALA A 809 2.98 -29.77 -9.12
CA ALA A 809 3.37 -28.53 -8.45
C ALA A 809 3.31 -27.31 -9.39
N GLY A 810 2.71 -26.21 -8.93
CA GLY A 810 2.55 -24.96 -9.68
C GLY A 810 1.56 -25.05 -10.86
N THR A 811 0.69 -26.07 -10.87
CA THR A 811 -0.35 -26.20 -11.90
C THR A 811 -1.73 -25.99 -11.31
N SER A 812 -2.63 -25.45 -12.13
CA SER A 812 -4.02 -25.19 -11.75
C SER A 812 -5.00 -25.82 -12.73
N THR A 813 -6.20 -26.13 -12.26
CA THR A 813 -7.36 -26.51 -13.09
C THR A 813 -8.61 -25.79 -12.61
N VAL A 814 -9.61 -25.64 -13.49
CA VAL A 814 -10.94 -25.17 -13.09
C VAL A 814 -11.83 -26.38 -12.87
N VAL A 815 -12.53 -26.41 -11.73
CA VAL A 815 -13.56 -27.39 -11.40
C VAL A 815 -14.93 -26.71 -11.55
N GLU A 816 -15.87 -27.41 -12.18
CA GLU A 816 -17.21 -26.90 -12.47
C GLU A 816 -18.25 -27.90 -11.93
N PHE A 817 -19.09 -27.43 -11.02
CA PHE A 817 -20.24 -28.15 -10.49
C PHE A 817 -21.56 -27.60 -11.02
N SER A 818 -22.60 -28.43 -11.01
CA SER A 818 -23.95 -28.00 -11.36
C SER A 818 -24.96 -28.42 -10.30
N ASN A 819 -25.58 -27.45 -9.63
CA ASN A 819 -26.61 -27.71 -8.61
C ASN A 819 -28.01 -27.31 -9.10
N THR A 820 -29.05 -27.99 -8.60
CA THR A 820 -30.45 -27.69 -8.97
C THR A 820 -31.35 -27.81 -7.76
N GLU A 821 -32.08 -26.73 -7.46
CA GLU A 821 -32.97 -26.65 -6.32
C GLU A 821 -34.41 -26.37 -6.73
N SER A 822 -35.36 -26.95 -6.00
CA SER A 822 -36.78 -26.90 -6.36
C SER A 822 -37.63 -26.03 -5.44
N GLU A 823 -37.15 -25.76 -4.22
CA GLU A 823 -37.82 -24.89 -3.26
C GLU A 823 -37.29 -23.47 -3.38
N ALA A 824 -38.20 -22.50 -3.36
CA ALA A 824 -37.79 -21.11 -3.46
C ALA A 824 -37.14 -20.62 -2.16
N GLY A 825 -36.00 -19.94 -2.27
CA GLY A 825 -35.17 -19.48 -1.17
C GLY A 825 -33.75 -19.16 -1.63
N ASN A 826 -32.93 -18.64 -0.73
CA ASN A 826 -31.51 -18.42 -0.96
C ASN A 826 -30.73 -19.66 -0.54
N TYR A 827 -29.78 -20.07 -1.36
CA TYR A 827 -28.92 -21.21 -1.11
C TYR A 827 -27.47 -20.73 -1.03
N THR A 828 -26.82 -21.02 0.10
CA THR A 828 -25.40 -20.77 0.28
C THR A 828 -24.62 -21.94 -0.31
N VAL A 829 -23.56 -21.63 -1.04
CA VAL A 829 -22.67 -22.60 -1.67
C VAL A 829 -21.26 -22.37 -1.14
N GLU A 830 -20.58 -23.45 -0.78
CA GLU A 830 -19.23 -23.41 -0.21
C GLU A 830 -18.33 -24.42 -0.93
N ILE A 831 -17.10 -24.02 -1.25
CA ILE A 831 -16.01 -24.91 -1.71
C ILE A 831 -14.73 -24.45 -1.03
N GLY A 832 -14.16 -25.30 -0.17
CA GLY A 832 -13.02 -24.91 0.66
C GLY A 832 -13.40 -23.76 1.60
N ASP A 833 -12.65 -22.67 1.50
CA ASP A 833 -12.85 -21.39 2.18
C ASP A 833 -13.72 -20.39 1.38
N MET A 834 -14.00 -20.69 0.11
CA MET A 834 -14.84 -19.83 -0.74
C MET A 834 -16.32 -20.07 -0.48
N SER A 835 -17.10 -18.99 -0.39
CA SER A 835 -18.56 -19.07 -0.23
C SER A 835 -19.30 -18.04 -1.09
N GLY A 836 -20.55 -18.34 -1.45
CA GLY A 836 -21.44 -17.41 -2.13
C GLY A 836 -22.90 -17.84 -2.05
N THR A 837 -23.82 -17.07 -2.60
CA THR A 837 -25.25 -17.40 -2.58
C THR A 837 -25.90 -17.23 -3.94
N TYR A 838 -26.93 -18.04 -4.24
CA TYR A 838 -27.85 -17.80 -5.35
C TYR A 838 -29.30 -17.93 -4.89
N GLU A 839 -30.19 -17.22 -5.58
CA GLU A 839 -31.63 -17.26 -5.31
C GLU A 839 -32.35 -18.28 -6.20
N VAL A 840 -33.26 -19.03 -5.60
CA VAL A 840 -34.25 -19.83 -6.32
C VAL A 840 -35.60 -19.17 -6.19
N THR A 841 -36.16 -18.73 -7.31
CA THR A 841 -37.49 -18.12 -7.36
C THR A 841 -38.58 -19.18 -7.55
N LYS A 842 -39.81 -18.86 -7.14
CA LYS A 842 -40.95 -19.79 -7.33
C LYS A 842 -41.22 -19.99 -8.81
N SER A 843 -41.08 -21.23 -9.29
CA SER A 843 -41.53 -21.63 -10.62
C SER A 843 -42.99 -21.19 -10.83
N THR A 844 -43.22 -20.35 -11.84
CA THR A 844 -44.58 -19.93 -12.17
C THR A 844 -45.27 -21.07 -12.93
N PRO A 845 -46.39 -21.63 -12.44
CA PRO A 845 -47.09 -22.65 -13.20
C PRO A 845 -47.60 -22.02 -14.48
N PHE A 846 -47.10 -22.50 -15.62
CA PHE A 846 -47.59 -22.16 -16.96
C PHE A 846 -49.08 -22.50 -17.04
N VAL A 847 -49.95 -21.53 -16.73
CA VAL A 847 -51.39 -21.69 -16.91
C VAL A 847 -51.64 -21.62 -18.41
N SER A 848 -51.77 -22.78 -19.05
CA SER A 848 -52.25 -22.87 -20.43
C SER A 848 -53.65 -22.26 -20.51
N GLY A 849 -53.73 -20.98 -20.87
CA GLY A 849 -54.96 -20.26 -21.09
C GLY A 849 -55.65 -20.72 -22.37
N ILE A 850 -56.59 -21.66 -22.24
CA ILE A 850 -57.66 -21.83 -23.23
C ILE A 850 -58.79 -20.87 -22.85
N VAL A 851 -58.89 -19.70 -23.50
CA VAL A 851 -60.18 -19.08 -23.84
C VAL A 851 -60.06 -18.34 -25.18
N THR A 852 -60.85 -18.83 -26.13
CA THR A 852 -61.17 -18.32 -27.45
C THR A 852 -61.82 -16.93 -27.47
N LEU A 853 -61.44 -16.08 -28.44
CA LEU A 853 -62.40 -15.24 -29.16
C LEU A 853 -61.89 -14.91 -30.57
N GLY A 854 -62.59 -15.44 -31.57
CA GLY A 854 -62.38 -15.08 -32.96
C GLY A 854 -62.86 -13.66 -33.25
N ILE A 855 -62.11 -12.95 -34.10
CA ILE A 855 -62.55 -12.22 -35.30
C ILE A 855 -61.32 -11.43 -35.81
N LEU A 856 -60.68 -11.93 -36.88
CA LEU A 856 -60.37 -11.18 -38.12
C LEU A 856 -59.55 -12.05 -39.09
N ALA A 857 -60.26 -12.94 -39.76
CA ALA A 857 -59.92 -13.31 -41.12
C ALA A 857 -60.54 -12.27 -42.07
N THR A 858 -59.74 -11.29 -42.50
CA THR A 858 -59.92 -10.63 -43.80
C THR A 858 -58.56 -10.22 -44.37
N ALA A 859 -57.88 -11.17 -45.02
CA ALA A 859 -57.14 -10.89 -46.23
C ALA A 859 -57.86 -11.58 -47.39
N PHE A 860 -58.84 -10.84 -47.92
CA PHE A 860 -59.10 -10.68 -49.35
C PHE A 860 -58.74 -11.85 -50.27
N VAL A 861 -59.73 -12.71 -50.53
CA VAL A 861 -59.82 -13.40 -51.83
C VAL A 861 -60.68 -12.51 -52.72
N LEU A 862 -60.06 -11.84 -53.70
CA LEU A 862 -60.44 -11.88 -55.12
C LEU A 862 -59.66 -10.85 -55.95
N LEU A 863 -58.63 -11.38 -56.62
CA LEU A 863 -58.37 -11.26 -58.05
C LEU A 863 -58.08 -9.87 -58.66
N ARG A 864 -56.81 -9.72 -59.04
CA ARG A 864 -56.37 -9.88 -60.44
C ARG A 864 -57.41 -9.45 -61.49
N LYS A 865 -57.18 -8.29 -62.10
CA LYS A 865 -56.63 -8.25 -63.47
C LYS A 865 -56.20 -6.84 -63.88
N ARG A 866 -54.87 -6.71 -64.10
CA ARG A 866 -54.19 -5.90 -65.13
C ARG A 866 -54.82 -4.55 -65.48
N ARG A 867 -54.13 -3.44 -65.19
CA ARG A 867 -53.22 -2.71 -66.12
C ARG A 867 -52.77 -1.39 -65.48
N TYR A 868 -51.48 -1.09 -65.73
CA TYR A 868 -50.69 0.11 -65.41
C TYR A 868 -50.36 0.32 -63.93
#